data_AF-A0A6F9AEF1-F1
#
_entry.id   AF-A0A6F9AEF1-F1
#
_cell.length_a   1.000
_cell.length_b   1.000
_cell.length_c   1.000
_cell.angle_alpha   90.00
_cell.angle_beta   90.00
_cell.angle_gamma   90.00
#
_symmetry.space_group_name_H-M   'P 1'
#
loop_
_entity.id
_entity.type
_entity.pdbx_description
1 polymer ?
#
loop_
_entity_poly.entity_id
_entity_poly.type
_entity_poly.pdbx_seq_one_letter_code
_entity_poly.pdbx_strand_id
1 'polypeptide(L)'
;VKDTVGYDTLGHCFFLEDGIEQRNTFFHNLGLVTRPGTLLPTDRNETMCTSIRDKVYKNYTPSPSMECKAVSTFWIANPNNNLISNAAAGSQDAGIWYVFHSSSTGDSHGLVPETRAELTPLGIFYNNRVHSNFKAGLFIDKGVKTTNASAADPREYLCLDNNARFRPHENADPNRPRVAALIDTLIAFKNNDLGAWIRGGDITIQNSGFADNGVGLSFASDGSYPKDEGSSQEVTQSLFVGESWNRGSNGGQNKYWGQGGADGKMRTLPRNRTFPIRGFQIYDGPVRLTQSTFRNYVPTSERFTSAVGLRAFFGRPGQWFEENDLDGDKNSIFHDVDGSVTGYRDVYVGRADNYLIRHPDSPSLSLSISRDEYPEAPLVLRGINSQGALSQQYQPILMMSKSYTLHWDGPAPREIVLSLINFNQGDWVLVGLCYPPDTTFQVMADISDRQSNTFDDITDYGPLYSLAELEKKPLERKYFFDRIVGLLWLYLRARQGRDGHSYCSVKGCERVKVMATTSSSKLICNCTAKAYPKYTKTPSAVVPMPTLSTQPCRDCGASQLVFSSDPWNAYLQTQIKSLSSKEQHSGDTQSFITVNSETFSFTQQGFFLVSVDACSGKVTKKSSFSKMDSKMEQYLKTGIPKRSIVLLGTRGQPDGLAGVAPYLVPLGMAKAADLQSKESLVFWGFQGGSAPPPWASILAGQGEEGLGLQERYLPLGLEAYGCTQTSTRRDMELLRTATGPQ
;
A
#
# COMPACT_ATOMS: atom_id res chain seq x y z
N VAL A 1 -27.90 19.41 1.87
CA VAL A 1 -27.48 20.23 0.71
C VAL A 1 -27.37 19.32 -0.51
N LYS A 2 -27.98 19.67 -1.64
CA LYS A 2 -27.90 18.84 -2.86
C LYS A 2 -27.82 19.67 -4.13
N ASP A 3 -27.25 19.08 -5.18
CA ASP A 3 -27.23 19.63 -6.55
C ASP A 3 -26.68 21.07 -6.61
N THR A 4 -25.81 21.44 -5.66
CA THR A 4 -25.30 22.80 -5.47
C THR A 4 -23.88 22.93 -6.01
N VAL A 5 -23.58 24.06 -6.67
CA VAL A 5 -22.23 24.40 -7.14
C VAL A 5 -21.64 25.55 -6.32
N GLY A 6 -20.51 25.30 -5.65
CA GLY A 6 -19.64 26.33 -5.09
C GLY A 6 -18.48 26.62 -6.04
N TYR A 7 -18.19 27.89 -6.30
CA TYR A 7 -17.17 28.30 -7.27
C TYR A 7 -16.43 29.57 -6.82
N ASP A 8 -15.09 29.56 -6.92
CA ASP A 8 -14.17 30.67 -6.60
C ASP A 8 -14.42 31.29 -5.21
N THR A 9 -14.61 30.43 -4.20
CA THR A 9 -14.94 30.85 -2.83
C THR A 9 -13.71 31.31 -2.07
N LEU A 10 -13.86 32.36 -1.26
CA LEU A 10 -12.90 32.74 -0.22
C LEU A 10 -13.31 32.06 1.09
N GLY A 11 -12.36 31.43 1.77
CA GLY A 11 -12.63 30.60 2.94
C GLY A 11 -13.08 29.18 2.58
N HIS A 12 -13.53 28.43 3.60
CA HIS A 12 -14.15 27.12 3.40
C HIS A 12 -15.44 27.24 2.56
N CYS A 13 -15.78 26.25 1.73
CA CYS A 13 -16.91 26.33 0.80
C CYS A 13 -18.20 25.71 1.37
N PHE A 14 -18.28 24.38 1.42
CA PHE A 14 -19.32 23.66 2.15
C PHE A 14 -18.81 23.44 3.59
N PHE A 15 -19.23 24.32 4.49
CA PHE A 15 -18.66 24.50 5.81
C PHE A 15 -19.69 24.13 6.90
N LEU A 16 -19.30 23.21 7.80
CA LEU A 16 -19.97 22.97 9.09
C LEU A 16 -19.00 23.46 10.18
N GLU A 17 -19.42 24.42 10.98
CA GLU A 17 -18.53 25.17 11.88
C GLU A 17 -18.51 24.59 13.29
N ASP A 18 -19.68 24.29 13.85
CA ASP A 18 -19.81 24.18 15.31
C ASP A 18 -19.53 22.80 15.88
N GLY A 19 -19.35 21.78 15.04
CA GLY A 19 -19.13 20.39 15.46
C GLY A 19 -20.39 19.69 15.98
N ILE A 20 -21.51 20.41 16.10
CA ILE A 20 -22.83 19.89 16.48
C ILE A 20 -23.64 19.42 15.26
N GLU A 21 -23.32 19.92 14.07
CA GLU A 21 -24.09 19.69 12.86
C GLU A 21 -23.94 18.23 12.41
N GLN A 22 -24.99 17.44 12.65
CA GLN A 22 -25.01 16.00 12.40
C GLN A 22 -26.24 15.57 11.60
N ARG A 23 -26.13 14.42 10.94
CA ARG A 23 -27.13 13.78 10.07
C ARG A 23 -27.52 14.62 8.86
N ASN A 24 -26.71 15.63 8.51
CA ASN A 24 -26.84 16.34 7.25
C ASN A 24 -26.45 15.41 6.10
N THR A 25 -27.03 15.66 4.93
CA THR A 25 -26.66 14.96 3.69
C THR A 25 -26.22 15.96 2.65
N PHE A 26 -24.96 15.83 2.22
CA PHE A 26 -24.37 16.47 1.06
C PHE A 26 -24.45 15.47 -0.10
N PHE A 27 -25.40 15.66 -0.99
CA PHE A 27 -25.63 14.78 -2.14
C PHE A 27 -25.35 15.52 -3.46
N HIS A 28 -24.44 14.98 -4.28
CA HIS A 28 -24.23 15.45 -5.66
C HIS A 28 -23.93 16.95 -5.78
N ASN A 29 -23.10 17.49 -4.88
CA ASN A 29 -22.61 18.86 -4.93
C ASN A 29 -21.25 18.94 -5.60
N LEU A 30 -20.94 20.08 -6.23
CA LEU A 30 -19.67 20.35 -6.89
C LEU A 30 -19.03 21.60 -6.27
N GLY A 31 -17.83 21.49 -5.75
CA GLY A 31 -17.04 22.64 -5.32
C GLY A 31 -15.79 22.81 -6.17
N LEU A 32 -15.55 24.04 -6.64
CA LEU A 32 -14.49 24.42 -7.56
C LEU A 32 -13.73 25.64 -7.07
N VAL A 33 -12.40 25.57 -7.07
CA VAL A 33 -11.51 26.71 -6.77
C VAL A 33 -11.78 27.30 -5.39
N THR A 34 -11.53 26.52 -4.33
CA THR A 34 -11.62 27.02 -2.95
C THR A 34 -10.30 27.70 -2.56
N ARG A 35 -10.38 28.98 -2.17
CA ARG A 35 -9.23 29.86 -1.92
C ARG A 35 -9.19 30.33 -0.46
N PRO A 36 -7.99 30.62 0.08
CA PRO A 36 -7.82 31.09 1.44
C PRO A 36 -8.67 32.31 1.77
N GLY A 37 -9.26 32.29 2.95
CA GLY A 37 -10.02 33.39 3.53
C GLY A 37 -9.20 34.17 4.56
N THR A 38 -9.93 34.95 5.34
CA THR A 38 -9.40 35.63 6.53
C THR A 38 -10.28 35.44 7.77
N LEU A 39 -11.37 34.65 7.66
CA LEU A 39 -12.40 34.59 8.68
C LEU A 39 -11.92 33.79 9.89
N LEU A 40 -11.30 32.64 9.63
CA LEU A 40 -10.83 31.68 10.63
C LEU A 40 -9.33 31.40 10.42
N PRO A 41 -8.54 31.07 11.46
CA PRO A 41 -7.12 30.76 11.26
C PRO A 41 -6.92 29.57 10.30
N THR A 42 -7.82 28.59 10.32
CA THR A 42 -7.86 27.42 9.44
C THR A 42 -7.95 27.77 7.96
N ASP A 43 -8.66 28.85 7.60
CA ASP A 43 -8.86 29.25 6.21
C ASP A 43 -7.73 30.13 5.65
N ARG A 44 -6.80 30.57 6.50
CA ARG A 44 -5.70 31.49 6.14
C ARG A 44 -4.56 30.78 5.44
N ASN A 45 -3.97 31.47 4.46
CA ASN A 45 -2.69 31.09 3.86
C ASN A 45 -1.50 31.47 4.76
N GLU A 46 -0.29 31.14 4.31
CA GLU A 46 0.96 31.35 5.05
C GLU A 46 1.23 32.81 5.45
N THR A 47 0.98 33.75 4.54
CA THR A 47 1.14 35.19 4.79
C THR A 47 0.08 35.69 5.76
N MET A 48 -1.19 35.32 5.55
CA MET A 48 -2.31 35.73 6.40
C MET A 48 -2.19 35.17 7.82
N CYS A 49 -1.75 33.92 7.97
CA CYS A 49 -1.54 33.27 9.27
C CYS A 49 -0.45 33.95 10.10
N THR A 50 0.57 34.53 9.46
CA THR A 50 1.68 35.21 10.15
C THR A 50 1.48 36.73 10.30
N SER A 51 0.54 37.34 9.58
CA SER A 51 0.22 38.77 9.65
C SER A 51 -1.03 39.10 10.47
N ILE A 52 -2.07 38.28 10.39
CA ILE A 52 -3.33 38.45 11.14
C ILE A 52 -3.14 37.87 12.54
N ARG A 53 -2.96 38.77 13.52
CA ARG A 53 -2.50 38.47 14.89
C ARG A 53 -3.25 39.28 15.96
N ASP A 54 -4.45 39.76 15.64
CA ASP A 54 -5.31 40.52 16.54
C ASP A 54 -5.90 39.67 17.68
N LYS A 55 -6.02 38.35 17.49
CA LYS A 55 -6.64 37.41 18.44
C LYS A 55 -5.68 36.38 19.06
N VAL A 56 -4.37 36.54 18.88
CA VAL A 56 -3.35 35.73 19.58
C VAL A 56 -2.92 36.39 20.89
N TYR A 57 -2.29 35.64 21.79
CA TYR A 57 -1.79 36.21 23.04
C TYR A 57 -0.48 36.98 22.83
N LYS A 58 -0.54 38.31 23.04
CA LYS A 58 0.61 39.24 22.91
C LYS A 58 1.31 39.07 21.54
N ASN A 59 2.64 39.01 21.53
CA ASN A 59 3.46 38.94 20.33
C ASN A 59 3.71 37.49 19.86
N TYR A 60 2.75 36.58 20.06
CA TYR A 60 2.84 35.22 19.52
C TYR A 60 2.71 35.21 17.99
N THR A 61 3.48 34.37 17.30
CA THR A 61 3.44 34.23 15.83
C THR A 61 2.99 32.81 15.50
N PRO A 62 1.79 32.62 14.91
CA PRO A 62 1.30 31.30 14.53
C PRO A 62 2.22 30.56 13.55
N SER A 63 2.26 29.23 13.66
CA SER A 63 2.93 28.31 12.75
C SER A 63 1.98 27.88 11.62
N PRO A 64 2.20 28.31 10.36
CA PRO A 64 1.24 28.08 9.28
C PRO A 64 0.97 26.63 8.95
N SER A 65 1.91 25.72 9.21
CA SER A 65 1.74 24.28 8.96
C SER A 65 1.00 23.54 10.07
N MET A 66 0.87 24.14 11.25
CA MET A 66 0.28 23.52 12.45
C MET A 66 -1.05 24.16 12.88
N GLU A 67 -1.27 25.43 12.57
CA GLU A 67 -2.40 26.24 13.08
C GLU A 67 -3.34 26.75 11.98
N CYS A 68 -2.88 26.79 10.73
CA CYS A 68 -3.57 27.36 9.56
C CYS A 68 -3.48 26.41 8.36
N LYS A 69 -3.64 26.92 7.12
CA LYS A 69 -3.45 26.16 5.86
C LYS A 69 -4.30 24.88 5.83
N ALA A 70 -5.59 25.09 6.02
CA ALA A 70 -6.62 24.07 6.07
C ALA A 70 -7.83 24.38 5.19
N VAL A 71 -7.71 25.32 4.24
CA VAL A 71 -8.87 25.76 3.44
C VAL A 71 -9.41 24.59 2.62
N SER A 72 -10.72 24.35 2.75
CA SER A 72 -11.32 23.08 2.33
C SER A 72 -12.63 23.29 1.59
N THR A 73 -12.81 22.56 0.48
CA THR A 73 -14.05 22.63 -0.30
C THR A 73 -15.22 22.03 0.48
N PHE A 74 -14.99 20.92 1.18
CA PHE A 74 -15.90 20.40 2.21
C PHE A 74 -15.13 20.35 3.53
N TRP A 75 -15.57 21.12 4.51
CA TRP A 75 -15.04 21.15 5.87
C TRP A 75 -16.10 20.61 6.82
N ILE A 76 -15.81 19.46 7.42
CA ILE A 76 -16.78 18.65 8.14
C ILE A 76 -16.30 18.48 9.58
N ALA A 77 -16.80 19.34 10.48
CA ALA A 77 -16.46 19.38 11.90
C ALA A 77 -16.97 18.16 12.72
N ASN A 78 -17.90 17.37 12.14
CA ASN A 78 -18.45 16.17 12.76
C ASN A 78 -18.62 15.02 11.74
N PRO A 79 -18.09 13.82 11.99
CA PRO A 79 -18.10 12.72 11.02
C PRO A 79 -19.49 12.12 10.74
N ASN A 80 -20.49 12.35 11.60
CA ASN A 80 -21.85 11.85 11.42
C ASN A 80 -22.63 12.69 10.39
N ASN A 81 -22.09 12.84 9.17
CA ASN A 81 -22.74 13.50 8.05
C ASN A 81 -22.52 12.67 6.78
N ASN A 82 -23.54 12.62 5.92
CA ASN A 82 -23.50 11.83 4.70
C ASN A 82 -22.90 12.66 3.55
N LEU A 83 -21.77 12.23 3.00
CA LEU A 83 -21.17 12.79 1.80
C LEU A 83 -21.30 11.75 0.67
N ILE A 84 -22.23 12.01 -0.25
CA ILE A 84 -22.60 11.07 -1.32
C ILE A 84 -22.47 11.73 -2.69
N SER A 85 -21.68 11.15 -3.57
CA SER A 85 -21.53 11.57 -4.99
C SER A 85 -21.07 13.02 -5.19
N ASN A 86 -20.38 13.65 -4.23
CA ASN A 86 -19.89 15.02 -4.35
C ASN A 86 -18.56 15.07 -5.13
N ALA A 87 -18.24 16.24 -5.68
CA ALA A 87 -16.97 16.54 -6.32
C ALA A 87 -16.30 17.77 -5.69
N ALA A 88 -15.02 17.67 -5.34
CA ALA A 88 -14.20 18.77 -4.81
C ALA A 88 -12.93 18.93 -5.64
N ALA A 89 -12.78 20.09 -6.29
CA ALA A 89 -11.67 20.31 -7.20
C ALA A 89 -11.01 21.68 -7.13
N GLY A 90 -9.67 21.68 -7.01
CA GLY A 90 -8.86 22.90 -7.06
C GLY A 90 -8.82 23.71 -5.76
N SER A 91 -9.00 23.07 -4.61
CA SER A 91 -8.76 23.70 -3.30
C SER A 91 -7.28 23.97 -3.06
N GLN A 92 -6.96 25.11 -2.42
CA GLN A 92 -5.58 25.45 -2.04
C GLN A 92 -5.02 24.63 -0.86
N ASP A 93 -5.86 23.90 -0.11
CA ASP A 93 -5.38 22.81 0.74
C ASP A 93 -6.12 21.51 0.42
N ALA A 94 -7.30 21.25 1.01
CA ALA A 94 -7.98 19.96 0.90
C ALA A 94 -9.29 20.01 0.09
N GLY A 95 -9.61 18.92 -0.60
CA GLY A 95 -10.92 18.74 -1.23
C GLY A 95 -12.00 18.50 -0.16
N ILE A 96 -11.85 17.42 0.61
CA ILE A 96 -12.71 17.09 1.75
C ILE A 96 -11.81 16.96 2.99
N TRP A 97 -12.13 17.67 4.07
CA TRP A 97 -11.44 17.57 5.36
C TRP A 97 -12.45 17.23 6.46
N TYR A 98 -12.28 16.08 7.11
CA TYR A 98 -12.91 15.74 8.40
C TYR A 98 -11.96 16.15 9.53
N VAL A 99 -12.43 17.08 10.35
CA VAL A 99 -11.69 17.71 11.46
C VAL A 99 -12.57 17.60 12.69
N PHE A 100 -11.97 17.27 13.84
CA PHE A 100 -12.75 16.79 14.97
C PHE A 100 -12.78 17.82 16.10
N HIS A 101 -13.95 18.41 16.30
CA HIS A 101 -14.21 19.33 17.40
C HIS A 101 -14.42 18.52 18.68
N SER A 102 -13.60 18.77 19.71
CA SER A 102 -13.68 18.08 21.01
C SER A 102 -14.86 18.55 21.88
N SER A 103 -15.46 19.65 21.48
CA SER A 103 -16.59 20.33 22.10
C SER A 103 -17.28 21.16 21.02
N SER A 104 -18.59 21.34 21.15
CA SER A 104 -19.36 22.31 20.36
C SER A 104 -18.74 23.71 20.43
N THR A 105 -18.81 24.48 19.36
CA THR A 105 -18.31 25.88 19.31
C THR A 105 -19.43 26.87 19.01
N GLY A 106 -19.08 28.14 18.78
CA GLY A 106 -20.02 29.18 18.36
C GLY A 106 -21.16 29.43 19.34
N ASP A 107 -22.31 29.83 18.80
CA ASP A 107 -23.56 30.02 19.57
C ASP A 107 -24.09 28.68 20.12
N SER A 108 -23.63 27.54 19.58
CA SER A 108 -24.00 26.20 20.03
C SER A 108 -23.32 25.77 21.33
N HIS A 109 -22.20 26.42 21.71
CA HIS A 109 -21.34 25.99 22.81
C HIS A 109 -22.08 25.91 24.16
N GLY A 110 -22.08 24.71 24.76
CA GLY A 110 -22.72 24.46 26.05
C GLY A 110 -24.26 24.45 26.05
N LEU A 111 -24.93 24.70 24.91
CA LEU A 111 -26.39 24.57 24.78
C LEU A 111 -26.88 23.12 24.63
N VAL A 112 -25.95 22.22 24.31
CA VAL A 112 -26.18 20.81 24.04
C VAL A 112 -25.13 19.95 24.77
N PRO A 113 -25.41 18.68 25.09
CA PRO A 113 -24.38 17.77 25.58
C PRO A 113 -23.22 17.69 24.58
N GLU A 114 -21.99 17.82 25.09
CA GLU A 114 -20.82 17.98 24.24
C GLU A 114 -20.62 16.83 23.25
N THR A 115 -20.44 17.18 21.98
CA THR A 115 -20.20 16.21 20.91
C THR A 115 -18.74 15.82 20.87
N ARG A 116 -18.47 14.54 21.16
CA ARG A 116 -17.16 13.92 20.93
C ARG A 116 -17.04 13.53 19.47
N ALA A 117 -16.82 14.51 18.59
CA ALA A 117 -16.80 14.30 17.15
C ALA A 117 -15.76 13.23 16.77
N GLU A 118 -14.63 13.18 17.47
CA GLU A 118 -13.57 12.20 17.28
C GLU A 118 -13.98 10.77 17.64
N LEU A 119 -15.01 10.57 18.47
CA LEU A 119 -15.54 9.24 18.81
C LEU A 119 -16.80 8.87 18.03
N THR A 120 -17.36 9.81 17.26
CA THR A 120 -18.66 9.63 16.60
C THR A 120 -18.52 8.77 15.34
N PRO A 121 -19.38 7.77 15.08
CA PRO A 121 -19.36 7.00 13.85
C PRO A 121 -19.47 7.88 12.59
N LEU A 122 -18.78 7.47 11.53
CA LEU A 122 -18.87 8.13 10.23
C LEU A 122 -20.28 7.94 9.61
N GLY A 123 -20.82 8.99 9.02
CA GLY A 123 -21.97 8.91 8.13
C GLY A 123 -21.63 8.20 6.81
N ILE A 124 -22.56 8.18 5.86
CA ILE A 124 -22.33 7.54 4.56
C ILE A 124 -21.30 8.35 3.77
N PHE A 125 -20.13 7.77 3.51
CA PHE A 125 -19.16 8.27 2.54
C PHE A 125 -19.15 7.38 1.29
N TYR A 126 -19.73 7.87 0.18
CA TYR A 126 -19.88 7.07 -1.04
C TYR A 126 -19.68 7.87 -2.33
N ASN A 127 -18.91 7.34 -3.29
CA ASN A 127 -18.78 7.85 -4.66
C ASN A 127 -18.28 9.32 -4.78
N ASN A 128 -17.56 9.83 -3.77
CA ASN A 128 -17.03 11.19 -3.81
C ASN A 128 -15.76 11.28 -4.70
N ARG A 129 -15.57 12.42 -5.37
CA ARG A 129 -14.46 12.69 -6.29
C ARG A 129 -13.64 13.87 -5.82
N VAL A 130 -12.33 13.72 -5.71
CA VAL A 130 -11.45 14.76 -5.15
C VAL A 130 -10.20 14.93 -6.01
N HIS A 131 -10.03 16.09 -6.65
CA HIS A 131 -8.91 16.28 -7.57
C HIS A 131 -8.30 17.68 -7.63
N SER A 132 -7.07 17.77 -8.12
CA SER A 132 -6.37 19.05 -8.32
C SER A 132 -6.20 19.90 -7.05
N ASN A 133 -6.37 19.31 -5.86
CA ASN A 133 -6.19 19.98 -4.57
C ASN A 133 -4.71 20.00 -4.18
N PHE A 134 -4.28 21.04 -3.45
CA PHE A 134 -2.85 21.28 -3.23
C PHE A 134 -2.20 20.41 -2.15
N LYS A 135 -2.94 20.08 -1.09
CA LYS A 135 -2.51 19.31 0.08
C LYS A 135 -3.09 17.91 0.05
N ALA A 136 -4.41 17.77 -0.08
CA ALA A 136 -5.04 16.45 -0.13
C ALA A 136 -6.36 16.42 -0.90
N GLY A 137 -6.68 15.27 -1.49
CA GLY A 137 -8.05 14.99 -1.95
C GLY A 137 -9.00 14.82 -0.77
N LEU A 138 -8.76 13.80 0.05
CA LEU A 138 -9.41 13.57 1.35
C LEU A 138 -8.39 13.72 2.50
N PHE A 139 -8.77 14.40 3.58
CA PHE A 139 -7.99 14.54 4.80
C PHE A 139 -8.86 14.17 6.00
N ILE A 140 -8.41 13.22 6.82
CA ILE A 140 -9.06 12.82 8.08
C ILE A 140 -7.99 12.89 9.17
N ASP A 141 -7.88 14.04 9.84
CA ASP A 141 -6.88 14.32 10.89
C ASP A 141 -7.19 15.71 11.49
N LYS A 142 -6.60 16.01 12.65
CA LYS A 142 -6.69 17.26 13.42
C LYS A 142 -8.04 17.52 14.08
N GLY A 143 -7.98 18.41 15.08
CA GLY A 143 -9.13 19.13 15.61
C GLY A 143 -8.92 20.63 15.47
N VAL A 144 -9.65 21.40 16.26
CA VAL A 144 -9.45 22.84 16.42
C VAL A 144 -9.34 23.22 17.89
N LYS A 145 -8.70 24.36 18.17
CA LYS A 145 -8.61 24.93 19.51
C LYS A 145 -9.93 25.60 19.90
N THR A 146 -10.67 25.00 20.83
CA THR A 146 -11.99 25.50 21.29
C THR A 146 -11.91 26.47 22.48
N THR A 147 -10.71 26.97 22.82
CA THR A 147 -10.49 27.96 23.89
C THR A 147 -9.93 29.27 23.36
N ASN A 148 -10.15 30.38 24.06
CA ASN A 148 -9.55 31.68 23.71
C ASN A 148 -8.02 31.69 23.95
N ALA A 149 -7.31 32.63 23.31
CA ALA A 149 -5.87 32.78 23.49
C ALA A 149 -5.50 33.22 24.91
N SER A 150 -4.44 32.67 25.48
CA SER A 150 -4.02 32.90 26.86
C SER A 150 -2.49 32.83 27.03
N ALA A 151 -2.00 33.08 28.23
CA ALA A 151 -0.57 32.90 28.55
C ALA A 151 -0.10 31.44 28.48
N ALA A 152 -1.01 30.48 28.68
CA ALA A 152 -0.70 29.05 28.68
C ALA A 152 -0.81 28.42 27.28
N ASP A 153 -1.77 28.88 26.47
CA ASP A 153 -1.89 28.55 25.06
C ASP A 153 -2.14 29.84 24.26
N PRO A 154 -1.10 30.39 23.61
CA PRO A 154 -1.16 31.71 22.98
C PRO A 154 -1.83 31.71 21.60
N ARG A 155 -2.18 30.54 21.07
CA ARG A 155 -2.75 30.36 19.73
C ARG A 155 -4.18 30.91 19.65
N GLU A 156 -4.60 31.31 18.45
CA GLU A 156 -5.93 31.87 18.19
C GLU A 156 -7.04 30.81 18.41
N TYR A 157 -8.24 31.26 18.78
CA TYR A 157 -9.43 30.41 18.81
C TYR A 157 -9.76 29.87 17.40
N LEU A 158 -10.21 28.62 17.31
CA LEU A 158 -10.45 27.88 16.06
C LEU A 158 -9.21 27.73 15.15
N CYS A 159 -7.98 27.89 15.66
CA CYS A 159 -6.81 27.39 14.93
C CYS A 159 -6.79 25.85 14.89
N LEU A 160 -6.09 25.27 13.91
CA LEU A 160 -5.86 23.83 13.89
C LEU A 160 -5.19 23.36 15.20
N ASP A 161 -5.59 22.18 15.66
CA ASP A 161 -5.04 21.54 16.82
C ASP A 161 -4.65 20.08 16.55
N ASN A 162 -3.54 19.65 17.16
CA ASN A 162 -2.92 18.35 16.92
C ASN A 162 -3.39 17.25 17.89
N ASN A 163 -4.31 17.51 18.83
CA ASN A 163 -4.67 16.53 19.87
C ASN A 163 -5.81 15.58 19.47
N ALA A 164 -6.71 15.99 18.58
CA ALA A 164 -7.84 15.13 18.21
C ALA A 164 -7.40 13.89 17.41
N ARG A 165 -8.11 12.77 17.64
CA ARG A 165 -7.83 11.46 17.04
C ARG A 165 -9.12 10.74 16.72
N PHE A 166 -9.42 10.61 15.43
CA PHE A 166 -10.65 9.97 14.97
C PHE A 166 -10.62 8.49 15.30
N ARG A 167 -11.49 8.06 16.21
CA ARG A 167 -11.45 6.73 16.81
C ARG A 167 -12.91 6.34 17.15
N PRO A 168 -13.74 6.06 16.14
CA PRO A 168 -15.19 5.89 16.28
C PRO A 168 -15.60 4.71 17.16
N HIS A 169 -16.68 4.89 17.94
CA HIS A 169 -17.30 3.87 18.80
C HIS A 169 -18.82 3.90 18.70
N GLU A 170 -19.48 2.81 19.11
CA GLU A 170 -20.94 2.77 19.22
C GLU A 170 -21.44 3.90 20.13
N ASN A 171 -22.44 4.67 19.66
CA ASN A 171 -23.02 5.81 20.37
C ASN A 171 -22.02 6.91 20.80
N ALA A 172 -20.83 6.97 20.18
CA ALA A 172 -19.73 7.86 20.59
C ALA A 172 -19.29 7.68 22.06
N ASP A 173 -19.42 6.47 22.61
CA ASP A 173 -19.01 6.11 23.97
C ASP A 173 -17.68 5.32 23.94
N PRO A 174 -16.58 5.84 24.52
CA PRO A 174 -15.28 5.17 24.50
C PRO A 174 -15.21 3.91 25.35
N ASN A 175 -16.28 3.58 26.10
CA ASN A 175 -16.41 2.32 26.83
C ASN A 175 -17.17 1.23 26.03
N ARG A 176 -17.58 1.54 24.79
CA ARG A 176 -18.28 0.63 23.88
C ARG A 176 -17.34 0.09 22.80
N PRO A 177 -17.76 -0.96 22.05
CA PRO A 177 -17.00 -1.41 20.89
C PRO A 177 -16.78 -0.31 19.84
N ARG A 178 -15.74 -0.54 19.06
CA ARG A 178 -15.30 0.27 17.92
C ARG A 178 -16.24 0.09 16.73
N VAL A 179 -16.38 1.14 15.92
CA VAL A 179 -17.22 1.10 14.71
C VAL A 179 -16.38 1.58 13.52
N ALA A 180 -15.90 0.65 12.70
CA ALA A 180 -15.06 0.96 11.55
C ALA A 180 -15.70 2.01 10.62
N ALA A 181 -14.97 3.08 10.32
CA ALA A 181 -15.43 4.12 9.40
C ALA A 181 -15.22 3.66 7.95
N LEU A 182 -16.32 3.57 7.18
CA LEU A 182 -16.28 3.09 5.79
C LEU A 182 -16.17 4.25 4.78
N ILE A 183 -15.10 4.22 3.99
CA ILE A 183 -14.88 5.10 2.83
C ILE A 183 -15.04 4.25 1.56
N ASP A 184 -16.18 4.37 0.89
CA ASP A 184 -16.49 3.58 -0.30
C ASP A 184 -16.45 4.41 -1.59
N THR A 185 -15.82 3.87 -2.63
CA THR A 185 -15.81 4.44 -3.99
C THR A 185 -15.26 5.88 -4.02
N LEU A 186 -14.21 6.16 -3.24
CA LEU A 186 -13.46 7.42 -3.31
C LEU A 186 -12.64 7.45 -4.61
N ILE A 187 -12.80 8.48 -5.44
CA ILE A 187 -11.98 8.71 -6.63
C ILE A 187 -11.09 9.94 -6.42
N ALA A 188 -9.84 9.73 -6.04
CA ALA A 188 -8.88 10.78 -5.73
C ALA A 188 -7.77 10.85 -6.80
N PHE A 189 -7.68 11.95 -7.56
CA PHE A 189 -6.69 12.05 -8.63
C PHE A 189 -6.05 13.43 -8.79
N LYS A 190 -4.83 13.51 -9.33
CA LYS A 190 -4.13 14.78 -9.61
C LYS A 190 -4.01 15.73 -8.40
N ASN A 191 -4.13 15.23 -7.18
CA ASN A 191 -3.88 16.01 -5.98
C ASN A 191 -2.37 16.16 -5.80
N ASN A 192 -1.92 17.38 -5.55
CA ASN A 192 -0.53 17.78 -5.71
C ASN A 192 0.41 17.16 -4.66
N ASP A 193 -0.08 16.80 -3.48
CA ASP A 193 0.65 16.05 -2.46
C ASP A 193 -0.02 14.68 -2.22
N LEU A 194 -1.22 14.64 -1.61
CA LEU A 194 -1.90 13.39 -1.23
C LEU A 194 -3.24 13.18 -1.96
N GLY A 195 -3.53 11.96 -2.43
CA GLY A 195 -4.89 11.58 -2.83
C GLY A 195 -5.79 11.46 -1.61
N ALA A 196 -5.33 10.75 -0.58
CA ALA A 196 -5.91 10.79 0.77
C ALA A 196 -4.84 10.70 1.88
N TRP A 197 -5.09 11.40 2.99
CA TRP A 197 -4.40 11.27 4.27
C TRP A 197 -5.42 10.90 5.34
N ILE A 198 -5.19 9.80 6.05
CA ILE A 198 -6.11 9.30 7.07
C ILE A 198 -5.33 8.98 8.34
N ARG A 199 -5.66 9.67 9.43
CA ARG A 199 -5.20 9.42 10.80
C ARG A 199 -6.38 9.08 11.69
N GLY A 200 -6.26 7.99 12.42
CA GLY A 200 -7.33 7.50 13.29
C GLY A 200 -7.27 6.01 13.58
N GLY A 201 -8.28 5.50 14.28
CA GLY A 201 -8.47 4.09 14.58
C GLY A 201 -9.00 3.30 13.38
N ASP A 202 -10.05 2.51 13.60
CA ASP A 202 -10.63 1.63 12.58
C ASP A 202 -11.25 2.37 11.38
N ILE A 203 -10.62 2.21 10.22
CA ILE A 203 -11.04 2.86 8.97
C ILE A 203 -10.80 1.90 7.80
N THR A 204 -11.84 1.69 6.98
CA THR A 204 -11.80 0.81 5.80
C THR A 204 -12.01 1.63 4.53
N ILE A 205 -11.09 1.52 3.58
CA ILE A 205 -11.27 2.02 2.20
C ILE A 205 -11.58 0.84 1.28
N GLN A 206 -12.68 0.93 0.53
CA GLN A 206 -13.04 -0.06 -0.48
C GLN A 206 -13.44 0.56 -1.82
N ASN A 207 -13.36 -0.23 -2.90
CA ASN A 207 -13.78 0.12 -4.27
C ASN A 207 -13.21 1.46 -4.81
N SER A 208 -12.07 1.91 -4.28
CA SER A 208 -11.59 3.28 -4.44
C SER A 208 -10.46 3.39 -5.48
N GLY A 209 -10.29 4.56 -6.06
CA GLY A 209 -9.34 4.84 -7.14
C GLY A 209 -8.42 6.01 -6.84
N PHE A 210 -7.11 5.80 -6.93
CA PHE A 210 -6.07 6.80 -6.66
C PHE A 210 -5.15 6.95 -7.88
N ALA A 211 -5.16 8.10 -8.57
CA ALA A 211 -4.42 8.28 -9.82
C ALA A 211 -3.65 9.61 -9.92
N ASP A 212 -2.40 9.59 -10.41
CA ASP A 212 -1.58 10.79 -10.65
C ASP A 212 -1.41 11.73 -9.43
N ASN A 213 -1.55 11.23 -8.21
CA ASN A 213 -1.27 11.99 -6.98
C ASN A 213 0.22 11.91 -6.65
N GLY A 214 0.75 12.82 -5.83
CA GLY A 214 2.11 12.66 -5.27
C GLY A 214 2.25 11.39 -4.44
N VAL A 215 1.25 11.15 -3.60
CA VAL A 215 1.03 9.91 -2.86
C VAL A 215 -0.44 9.56 -3.01
N GLY A 216 -0.78 8.35 -3.46
CA GLY A 216 -2.18 7.93 -3.63
C GLY A 216 -2.93 7.95 -2.30
N LEU A 217 -2.47 7.18 -1.33
CA LEU A 217 -3.05 7.06 0.01
C LEU A 217 -1.96 6.96 1.07
N SER A 218 -2.11 7.69 2.18
CA SER A 218 -1.30 7.51 3.40
C SER A 218 -2.19 7.14 4.59
N PHE A 219 -1.80 6.08 5.28
CA PHE A 219 -2.43 5.60 6.51
C PHE A 219 -1.54 5.87 7.72
N ALA A 220 -2.09 6.60 8.67
CA ALA A 220 -1.50 6.95 9.95
C ALA A 220 -2.37 6.34 11.06
N SER A 221 -2.35 5.01 11.21
CA SER A 221 -3.15 4.36 12.25
C SER A 221 -2.77 4.87 13.63
N ASP A 222 -3.75 5.39 14.36
CA ASP A 222 -3.58 5.94 15.70
C ASP A 222 -3.75 4.82 16.73
N GLY A 223 -2.73 3.99 16.82
CA GLY A 223 -2.47 3.09 17.94
C GLY A 223 -1.10 3.40 18.51
N SER A 224 -1.03 3.78 19.79
CA SER A 224 0.25 3.88 20.51
C SER A 224 0.90 2.51 20.65
N TYR A 225 0.07 1.47 20.81
CA TYR A 225 0.51 0.08 20.74
C TYR A 225 -0.51 -0.81 20.03
N PRO A 226 -0.11 -1.99 19.51
CA PRO A 226 -0.99 -2.93 18.80
C PRO A 226 -1.96 -3.71 19.71
N LYS A 227 -2.33 -3.10 20.84
CA LYS A 227 -3.37 -3.52 21.79
C LYS A 227 -4.46 -2.47 21.95
N ASP A 228 -4.32 -1.34 21.28
CA ASP A 228 -5.39 -0.35 21.20
C ASP A 228 -6.48 -0.98 20.32
N GLU A 229 -7.52 -1.53 20.97
CA GLU A 229 -8.66 -2.10 20.27
C GLU A 229 -9.21 -1.05 19.29
N GLY A 230 -9.38 -1.48 18.05
CA GLY A 230 -9.79 -0.66 16.92
C GLY A 230 -8.84 0.45 16.48
N SER A 231 -7.56 0.11 16.34
CA SER A 231 -6.55 0.89 15.61
C SER A 231 -6.05 0.15 14.37
N SER A 232 -6.97 -0.36 13.53
CA SER A 232 -6.64 -1.08 12.30
C SER A 232 -7.15 -0.35 11.04
N GLN A 233 -6.26 -0.10 10.06
CA GLN A 233 -6.65 0.57 8.82
C GLN A 233 -6.53 -0.38 7.63
N GLU A 234 -7.63 -0.60 6.91
CA GLU A 234 -7.70 -1.56 5.80
C GLU A 234 -7.99 -0.88 4.45
N VAL A 235 -7.35 -1.39 3.39
CA VAL A 235 -7.68 -1.09 2.00
C VAL A 235 -8.04 -2.40 1.29
N THR A 236 -9.17 -2.41 0.59
CA THR A 236 -9.55 -3.54 -0.26
C THR A 236 -10.10 -3.11 -1.61
N GLN A 237 -10.07 -4.01 -2.60
CA GLN A 237 -10.72 -3.87 -3.91
C GLN A 237 -10.45 -2.53 -4.63
N SER A 238 -9.26 -1.96 -4.45
CA SER A 238 -8.95 -0.58 -4.86
C SER A 238 -7.86 -0.51 -5.93
N LEU A 239 -7.86 0.58 -6.72
CA LEU A 239 -6.96 0.81 -7.86
C LEU A 239 -6.01 1.99 -7.59
N PHE A 240 -4.72 1.75 -7.75
CA PHE A 240 -3.64 2.72 -7.62
C PHE A 240 -2.91 2.88 -8.95
N VAL A 241 -2.81 4.11 -9.46
CA VAL A 241 -2.16 4.44 -10.74
C VAL A 241 -1.15 5.55 -10.53
N GLY A 242 0.14 5.26 -10.67
CA GLY A 242 1.21 6.26 -10.54
C GLY A 242 1.09 7.35 -11.61
N GLU A 243 0.95 6.92 -12.86
CA GLU A 243 0.79 7.80 -14.02
C GLU A 243 -0.29 7.28 -14.98
N SER A 244 -1.41 7.99 -15.11
CA SER A 244 -2.50 7.63 -16.04
C SER A 244 -2.30 8.21 -17.44
N TRP A 245 -3.24 7.97 -18.36
CA TRP A 245 -3.29 8.66 -19.66
C TRP A 245 -3.69 10.14 -19.57
N ASN A 246 -4.26 10.58 -18.45
CA ASN A 246 -4.54 11.98 -18.19
C ASN A 246 -3.22 12.70 -17.89
N ARG A 247 -2.58 13.28 -18.91
CA ARG A 247 -1.34 14.07 -18.73
C ARG A 247 -1.57 15.42 -18.03
N GLY A 248 -2.82 15.88 -17.93
CA GLY A 248 -3.14 17.22 -17.44
C GLY A 248 -2.74 18.31 -18.44
N SER A 249 -2.76 19.56 -17.99
CA SER A 249 -2.47 20.75 -18.79
C SER A 249 -1.26 21.50 -18.24
N ASN A 250 -0.48 22.10 -19.14
CA ASN A 250 0.60 23.02 -18.76
C ASN A 250 -0.01 24.39 -18.41
N GLY A 251 -0.22 24.67 -17.13
CA GLY A 251 -0.83 25.91 -16.65
C GLY A 251 -1.68 25.71 -15.38
N GLY A 252 -2.38 26.76 -14.97
CA GLY A 252 -3.10 26.81 -13.70
C GLY A 252 -2.18 27.09 -12.51
N GLN A 253 -2.63 26.78 -11.29
CA GLN A 253 -1.84 27.05 -10.08
C GLN A 253 -0.67 26.07 -9.88
N ASN A 254 -0.75 24.84 -10.41
CA ASN A 254 0.37 23.89 -10.37
C ASN A 254 1.39 24.21 -11.48
N LYS A 255 2.55 24.75 -11.09
CA LYS A 255 3.67 25.12 -11.97
C LYS A 255 4.58 23.95 -12.40
N TYR A 256 4.33 22.73 -11.93
CA TYR A 256 5.24 21.61 -12.14
C TYR A 256 4.86 20.79 -13.38
N TRP A 257 5.64 20.99 -14.44
CA TRP A 257 5.50 20.31 -15.73
C TRP A 257 6.82 19.61 -16.07
N GLY A 258 6.75 18.35 -16.48
CA GLY A 258 7.92 17.51 -16.75
C GLY A 258 7.57 16.17 -17.41
N GLN A 259 8.58 15.35 -17.66
CA GLN A 259 8.41 14.06 -18.34
C GLN A 259 7.76 13.02 -17.41
N GLY A 260 6.79 12.28 -17.94
CA GLY A 260 6.22 11.09 -17.33
C GLY A 260 7.10 9.86 -17.53
N GLY A 261 7.17 9.00 -16.51
CA GLY A 261 7.88 7.72 -16.63
C GLY A 261 7.13 6.69 -17.47
N ALA A 262 5.79 6.71 -17.48
CA ALA A 262 5.01 5.65 -18.11
C ALA A 262 4.97 5.72 -19.65
N ASP A 263 5.05 6.92 -20.23
CA ASP A 263 4.94 7.12 -21.69
C ASP A 263 5.97 8.09 -22.28
N GLY A 264 6.93 8.55 -21.47
CA GLY A 264 7.97 9.51 -21.87
C GLY A 264 7.44 10.87 -22.31
N LYS A 265 6.16 11.21 -22.08
CA LYS A 265 5.53 12.45 -22.55
C LYS A 265 5.45 13.49 -21.43
N MET A 266 5.32 14.76 -21.82
CA MET A 266 5.17 15.85 -20.86
C MET A 266 3.80 15.81 -20.17
N ARG A 267 3.79 15.96 -18.84
CA ARG A 267 2.60 15.93 -17.99
C ARG A 267 2.73 16.87 -16.77
N THR A 268 1.60 17.14 -16.12
CA THR A 268 1.55 17.80 -14.80
C THR A 268 2.14 16.85 -13.75
N LEU A 269 3.01 17.36 -12.88
CA LEU A 269 3.69 16.60 -11.83
C LEU A 269 3.27 17.06 -10.43
N PRO A 270 3.26 16.16 -9.43
CA PRO A 270 2.97 16.50 -8.05
C PRO A 270 4.19 17.08 -7.32
N ARG A 271 3.98 18.16 -6.55
CA ARG A 271 4.94 18.92 -5.70
C ARG A 271 6.18 19.52 -6.35
N ASN A 272 6.92 18.80 -7.19
CA ASN A 272 8.06 19.24 -8.00
C ASN A 272 8.47 18.12 -8.99
N ARG A 273 9.56 18.30 -9.75
CA ARG A 273 9.99 17.31 -10.76
C ARG A 273 10.55 16.01 -10.19
N THR A 274 11.20 16.07 -9.03
CA THR A 274 11.96 14.96 -8.41
C THR A 274 11.21 14.28 -7.26
N PHE A 275 10.06 14.82 -6.84
CA PHE A 275 9.27 14.27 -5.74
C PHE A 275 8.81 12.83 -6.06
N PRO A 276 9.06 11.85 -5.17
CA PRO A 276 8.79 10.46 -5.47
C PRO A 276 7.30 10.14 -5.47
N ILE A 277 6.78 9.62 -6.58
CA ILE A 277 5.36 9.24 -6.72
C ILE A 277 5.13 7.90 -6.02
N ARG A 278 4.20 7.85 -5.07
CA ARG A 278 3.83 6.63 -4.33
C ARG A 278 2.37 6.25 -4.52
N GLY A 279 2.06 4.96 -4.61
CA GLY A 279 0.68 4.47 -4.63
C GLY A 279 0.09 4.43 -3.22
N PHE A 280 0.45 3.40 -2.46
CA PHE A 280 0.13 3.26 -1.05
C PHE A 280 1.35 3.60 -0.21
N GLN A 281 1.17 4.43 0.81
CA GLN A 281 2.22 4.86 1.72
C GLN A 281 1.91 4.42 3.15
N ILE A 282 2.66 3.42 3.60
CA ILE A 282 2.65 2.93 4.96
C ILE A 282 3.35 4.00 5.83
N TYR A 283 2.66 4.50 6.84
CA TYR A 283 3.21 5.49 7.78
C TYR A 283 3.06 4.97 9.22
N ASP A 284 1.87 5.01 9.83
CA ASP A 284 1.60 4.37 11.14
C ASP A 284 0.63 3.18 10.96
N GLY A 285 0.80 2.10 11.75
CA GLY A 285 0.08 0.83 11.59
C GLY A 285 -0.41 0.24 12.92
N PRO A 286 -1.16 -0.88 12.91
CA PRO A 286 -1.29 -1.84 11.81
C PRO A 286 -2.11 -1.35 10.60
N VAL A 287 -1.64 -1.70 9.41
CA VAL A 287 -2.33 -1.45 8.13
C VAL A 287 -2.45 -2.75 7.33
N ARG A 288 -3.53 -2.88 6.55
CA ARG A 288 -3.76 -4.02 5.66
C ARG A 288 -4.15 -3.55 4.26
N LEU A 289 -3.64 -4.24 3.26
CA LEU A 289 -3.90 -3.98 1.85
C LEU A 289 -4.23 -5.32 1.17
N THR A 290 -5.42 -5.45 0.60
CA THR A 290 -5.92 -6.70 -0.02
C THR A 290 -6.59 -6.41 -1.36
N GLN A 291 -6.60 -7.41 -2.25
CA GLN A 291 -7.38 -7.39 -3.52
C GLN A 291 -7.23 -6.10 -4.35
N SER A 292 -6.08 -5.41 -4.25
CA SER A 292 -5.89 -4.06 -4.79
C SER A 292 -4.81 -4.06 -5.87
N THR A 293 -5.00 -3.24 -6.90
CA THR A 293 -4.17 -3.25 -8.11
C THR A 293 -3.31 -2.00 -8.21
N PHE A 294 -2.03 -2.16 -8.58
CA PHE A 294 -1.09 -1.05 -8.80
C PHE A 294 -0.65 -0.99 -10.27
N ARG A 295 -0.56 0.22 -10.85
CA ARG A 295 -0.22 0.44 -12.25
C ARG A 295 0.69 1.64 -12.47
N ASN A 296 1.51 1.58 -13.52
CA ASN A 296 2.26 2.71 -14.07
C ASN A 296 3.13 3.46 -13.05
N TYR A 297 3.74 2.72 -12.12
CA TYR A 297 4.81 3.19 -11.25
C TYR A 297 6.16 2.95 -11.97
N VAL A 298 6.43 3.76 -13.00
CA VAL A 298 7.67 3.68 -13.81
C VAL A 298 8.64 4.81 -13.43
N PRO A 299 9.84 4.51 -12.91
CA PRO A 299 10.81 5.55 -12.50
C PRO A 299 11.47 6.20 -13.72
N THR A 300 11.95 7.44 -13.53
CA THR A 300 12.83 8.14 -14.47
C THR A 300 14.18 8.43 -13.83
N SER A 301 15.13 8.92 -14.61
CA SER A 301 16.44 9.41 -14.11
C SER A 301 16.31 10.57 -13.10
N GLU A 302 15.22 11.33 -13.14
CA GLU A 302 14.97 12.47 -12.25
C GLU A 302 14.00 12.16 -11.10
N ARG A 303 13.15 11.13 -11.23
CA ARG A 303 12.04 10.86 -10.31
C ARG A 303 11.87 9.37 -10.02
N PHE A 304 12.06 9.01 -8.76
CA PHE A 304 11.69 7.70 -8.24
C PHE A 304 10.18 7.54 -8.15
N THR A 305 9.70 6.30 -8.18
CA THR A 305 8.31 5.97 -7.93
C THR A 305 8.17 4.55 -7.42
N SER A 306 7.14 4.27 -6.62
CA SER A 306 6.87 2.94 -6.10
C SER A 306 5.37 2.70 -5.88
N ALA A 307 4.93 1.47 -6.13
CA ALA A 307 3.55 1.04 -5.90
C ALA A 307 3.20 1.13 -4.40
N VAL A 308 4.04 0.50 -3.57
CA VAL A 308 4.00 0.60 -2.10
C VAL A 308 5.29 1.27 -1.63
N GLY A 309 5.20 2.13 -0.62
CA GLY A 309 6.37 2.75 0.00
C GLY A 309 6.14 3.05 1.48
N LEU A 310 7.25 3.25 2.20
CA LEU A 310 7.23 3.66 3.60
C LEU A 310 7.39 5.19 3.71
N ARG A 311 6.88 5.76 4.80
CA ARG A 311 7.27 7.07 5.32
C ARG A 311 7.83 6.84 6.72
N ALA A 312 9.10 7.20 6.92
CA ALA A 312 9.72 7.31 8.23
C ALA A 312 10.03 8.80 8.48
N PHE A 313 10.07 9.23 9.73
CA PHE A 313 10.58 10.56 10.08
C PHE A 313 12.09 10.46 10.26
N PHE A 314 12.78 10.35 9.12
CA PHE A 314 14.24 10.22 9.10
C PHE A 314 14.90 11.33 9.94
N GLY A 315 15.67 10.91 10.94
CA GLY A 315 16.76 11.71 11.49
C GLY A 315 17.86 11.93 10.45
N ARG A 316 19.10 12.12 10.89
CA ARG A 316 20.23 12.27 9.95
C ARG A 316 20.42 10.97 9.13
N PRO A 317 20.61 11.03 7.80
CA PRO A 317 20.89 9.84 7.00
C PRO A 317 22.18 9.12 7.47
N GLY A 318 22.10 7.82 7.75
CA GLY A 318 23.23 7.00 8.19
C GLY A 318 22.85 5.55 8.47
N GLN A 319 23.82 4.72 8.91
CA GLN A 319 23.58 3.34 9.38
C GLN A 319 22.99 3.27 10.80
N TRP A 320 22.52 4.40 11.33
CA TRP A 320 22.06 4.56 12.70
C TRP A 320 20.72 5.31 12.67
N PHE A 321 19.61 4.57 12.78
CA PHE A 321 18.26 5.10 12.96
C PHE A 321 17.99 5.16 14.48
N GLU A 322 18.34 6.29 15.09
CA GLU A 322 18.79 6.30 16.50
C GLU A 322 17.69 6.11 17.56
N GLU A 323 16.42 6.49 17.32
CA GLU A 323 15.40 6.63 18.40
C GLU A 323 14.07 5.87 18.16
N ASN A 324 13.50 5.89 16.95
CA ASN A 324 12.27 5.15 16.56
C ASN A 324 10.99 5.50 17.37
N ASP A 325 10.97 6.68 17.97
CA ASP A 325 9.86 7.24 18.74
C ASP A 325 8.94 8.15 17.89
N LEU A 326 9.43 8.60 16.73
CA LEU A 326 8.69 9.44 15.78
C LEU A 326 7.64 8.63 14.99
N ASP A 327 6.57 9.31 14.61
CA ASP A 327 5.54 8.79 13.70
C ASP A 327 6.19 8.32 12.38
N GLY A 328 5.77 7.16 11.88
CA GLY A 328 6.40 6.48 10.73
C GLY A 328 7.40 5.39 11.08
N ASP A 329 8.17 5.55 12.16
CA ASP A 329 9.32 4.67 12.45
C ASP A 329 8.88 3.33 13.09
N LYS A 330 7.67 3.30 13.66
CA LYS A 330 7.04 2.16 14.37
C LYS A 330 6.64 0.99 13.45
N ASN A 331 6.55 1.22 12.13
CA ASN A 331 6.24 0.17 11.15
C ASN A 331 7.50 -0.61 10.75
N SER A 332 7.85 -1.61 11.56
CA SER A 332 9.12 -2.35 11.44
C SER A 332 9.00 -3.73 10.75
N ILE A 333 7.79 -4.18 10.41
CA ILE A 333 7.52 -5.49 9.77
C ILE A 333 6.41 -5.33 8.71
N PHE A 334 6.60 -5.94 7.54
CA PHE A 334 5.62 -6.06 6.47
C PHE A 334 5.41 -7.55 6.13
N HIS A 335 4.17 -8.03 6.04
CA HIS A 335 3.84 -9.42 5.69
C HIS A 335 3.36 -9.49 4.24
N ASP A 336 4.15 -10.14 3.38
CA ASP A 336 3.77 -10.43 1.99
C ASP A 336 3.08 -11.80 1.92
N VAL A 337 1.76 -11.79 2.04
CA VAL A 337 0.94 -13.01 2.06
C VAL A 337 0.93 -13.70 0.67
N ASP A 338 0.77 -12.92 -0.40
CA ASP A 338 0.56 -13.45 -1.76
C ASP A 338 1.81 -13.44 -2.66
N GLY A 339 2.91 -12.84 -2.18
CA GLY A 339 4.19 -12.72 -2.88
C GLY A 339 4.26 -11.55 -3.86
N SER A 340 3.27 -10.65 -3.84
CA SER A 340 3.14 -9.55 -4.81
C SER A 340 4.20 -8.47 -4.69
N VAL A 341 4.89 -8.37 -3.53
CA VAL A 341 5.91 -7.34 -3.26
C VAL A 341 7.33 -7.91 -3.25
N THR A 342 7.50 -9.14 -2.77
CA THR A 342 8.79 -9.79 -2.54
C THR A 342 9.13 -10.88 -3.56
N GLY A 343 8.12 -11.40 -4.29
CA GLY A 343 8.25 -12.60 -5.13
C GLY A 343 8.14 -13.92 -4.37
N TYR A 344 8.03 -13.90 -3.03
CA TYR A 344 7.88 -15.08 -2.18
C TYR A 344 6.57 -15.02 -1.41
N ARG A 345 5.78 -16.09 -1.45
CA ARG A 345 4.52 -16.19 -0.70
C ARG A 345 4.77 -16.40 0.78
N ASP A 346 3.90 -15.81 1.60
CA ASP A 346 3.90 -15.95 3.06
C ASP A 346 5.26 -15.62 3.71
N VAL A 347 5.88 -14.50 3.30
CA VAL A 347 7.14 -14.03 3.89
C VAL A 347 6.99 -12.70 4.63
N TYR A 348 7.79 -12.53 5.68
CA TYR A 348 7.87 -11.29 6.42
C TYR A 348 9.13 -10.52 6.02
N VAL A 349 8.95 -9.29 5.54
CA VAL A 349 10.03 -8.31 5.38
C VAL A 349 10.14 -7.53 6.70
N GLY A 350 11.14 -7.88 7.50
CA GLY A 350 11.53 -7.08 8.65
C GLY A 350 12.45 -5.93 8.25
N ARG A 351 12.33 -4.79 8.93
CA ARG A 351 13.42 -3.80 9.01
C ARG A 351 14.64 -4.49 9.65
N ALA A 352 15.84 -4.15 9.20
CA ALA A 352 17.07 -4.82 9.64
C ALA A 352 17.41 -4.59 11.14
N ASP A 353 16.74 -3.63 11.77
CA ASP A 353 17.02 -3.03 13.07
C ASP A 353 15.72 -2.84 13.88
N ASN A 354 15.37 -3.85 14.68
CA ASN A 354 14.13 -3.98 15.47
C ASN A 354 14.54 -3.85 17.02
N TYR A 355 13.64 -3.55 18.02
CA TYR A 355 13.84 -3.32 19.51
C TYR A 355 12.92 -4.13 20.54
N LEU A 356 13.41 -5.12 21.35
CA LEU A 356 12.67 -6.13 22.23
C LEU A 356 13.16 -6.19 23.69
N ILE A 357 14.39 -6.67 23.87
CA ILE A 357 15.11 -6.93 25.12
C ILE A 357 15.34 -5.58 25.77
N ARG A 358 15.29 -5.47 27.10
CA ARG A 358 15.49 -4.20 27.81
C ARG A 358 16.36 -4.36 29.06
N HIS A 359 17.26 -3.41 29.33
CA HIS A 359 17.99 -3.32 30.61
C HIS A 359 18.20 -1.86 31.07
N PRO A 360 18.31 -1.58 32.39
CA PRO A 360 18.48 -0.24 32.92
C PRO A 360 19.93 0.28 32.95
N ASP A 361 20.94 -0.61 32.86
CA ASP A 361 22.36 -0.23 33.00
C ASP A 361 22.94 0.51 31.77
N SER A 362 23.87 1.46 32.05
CA SER A 362 24.85 2.20 31.21
C SER A 362 24.67 2.30 29.66
N PRO A 363 24.87 3.50 29.05
CA PRO A 363 24.80 3.67 27.60
C PRO A 363 25.93 2.96 26.85
N SER A 364 25.65 2.61 25.59
CA SER A 364 26.54 1.99 24.59
C SER A 364 27.00 0.54 24.80
N LEU A 365 26.13 -0.35 25.32
CA LEU A 365 26.37 -1.80 25.31
C LEU A 365 25.86 -2.42 24.00
N SER A 366 26.68 -3.22 23.31
CA SER A 366 26.24 -4.02 22.16
C SER A 366 25.96 -5.46 22.56
N LEU A 367 24.92 -6.02 21.97
CA LEU A 367 24.44 -7.38 22.18
C LEU A 367 24.57 -8.19 20.88
N SER A 368 25.41 -9.21 20.88
CA SER A 368 25.53 -10.19 19.80
C SER A 368 24.63 -11.38 20.10
N ILE A 369 23.70 -11.67 19.20
CA ILE A 369 22.75 -12.78 19.32
C ILE A 369 23.05 -13.80 18.23
N SER A 370 23.52 -14.96 18.66
CA SER A 370 24.00 -16.02 17.79
C SER A 370 22.98 -17.16 17.78
N ARG A 371 22.51 -17.59 16.61
CA ARG A 371 21.71 -18.83 16.50
C ARG A 371 22.67 -20.01 16.61
N ASP A 372 22.36 -20.99 17.44
CA ASP A 372 23.28 -22.11 17.72
C ASP A 372 23.63 -22.96 16.47
N GLU A 373 22.80 -22.86 15.43
CA GLU A 373 22.98 -23.51 14.14
C GLU A 373 23.93 -22.74 13.19
N TYR A 374 24.19 -21.45 13.47
CA TYR A 374 24.97 -20.53 12.63
C TYR A 374 25.79 -19.55 13.50
N PRO A 375 26.70 -20.07 14.36
CA PRO A 375 27.41 -19.24 15.34
C PRO A 375 28.35 -18.19 14.72
N GLU A 376 28.84 -18.45 13.51
CA GLU A 376 29.73 -17.56 12.75
C GLU A 376 28.99 -16.35 12.13
N ALA A 377 27.65 -16.29 12.23
CA ALA A 377 26.82 -15.22 11.70
C ALA A 377 25.92 -14.58 12.79
N PRO A 378 26.51 -13.94 13.83
CA PRO A 378 25.75 -13.31 14.90
C PRO A 378 24.99 -12.06 14.42
N LEU A 379 23.76 -11.89 14.91
CA LEU A 379 23.04 -10.63 14.81
C LEU A 379 23.57 -9.66 15.89
N VAL A 380 24.30 -8.63 15.49
CA VAL A 380 24.89 -7.64 16.40
C VAL A 380 23.97 -6.42 16.50
N LEU A 381 23.44 -6.17 17.70
CA LEU A 381 22.51 -5.09 18.00
C LEU A 381 23.20 -4.07 18.92
N ARG A 382 23.13 -2.78 18.57
CA ARG A 382 23.55 -1.68 19.45
C ARG A 382 22.30 -1.09 20.10
N GLY A 383 22.25 -1.02 21.43
CA GLY A 383 21.06 -0.57 22.13
C GLY A 383 20.85 0.94 21.96
N ILE A 384 19.58 1.37 22.03
CA ILE A 384 19.17 2.78 21.88
C ILE A 384 20.04 3.70 22.74
N ASN A 385 20.66 4.70 22.11
CA ASN A 385 21.74 5.52 22.69
C ASN A 385 21.36 7.02 22.72
N SER A 386 20.14 7.33 23.14
CA SER A 386 19.70 8.72 23.35
C SER A 386 20.11 9.22 24.73
N GLN A 387 20.50 10.50 24.82
CA GLN A 387 21.00 11.11 26.07
C GLN A 387 19.95 11.25 27.19
N GLY A 388 18.71 10.82 26.95
CA GLY A 388 17.61 10.80 27.93
C GLY A 388 16.98 9.42 28.18
N ALA A 389 17.48 8.33 27.58
CA ALA A 389 16.89 7.01 27.77
C ALA A 389 17.15 6.44 29.18
N LEU A 390 16.08 6.08 29.89
CA LEU A 390 16.13 5.42 31.20
C LEU A 390 16.57 3.94 31.14
N SER A 391 16.82 3.39 29.94
CA SER A 391 17.14 1.96 29.71
C SER A 391 17.49 1.67 28.24
N GLN A 392 18.48 0.81 27.99
CA GLN A 392 18.85 0.26 26.67
C GLN A 392 17.87 -0.82 26.17
N GLN A 393 17.70 -0.99 24.84
CA GLN A 393 16.75 -1.94 24.22
C GLN A 393 17.22 -2.59 22.88
N TYR A 394 16.83 -3.86 22.55
CA TYR A 394 17.27 -4.64 21.35
C TYR A 394 16.25 -5.73 20.81
N GLN A 395 15.62 -5.72 19.60
CA GLN A 395 14.76 -6.83 19.05
C GLN A 395 15.67 -7.58 18.06
N PRO A 396 16.14 -8.77 18.41
CA PRO A 396 16.32 -9.79 17.40
C PRO A 396 14.99 -10.13 16.74
N ILE A 397 15.00 -10.30 15.42
CA ILE A 397 14.04 -11.18 14.75
C ILE A 397 14.49 -12.61 15.05
N LEU A 398 13.73 -13.32 15.87
CA LEU A 398 14.00 -14.70 16.25
C LEU A 398 13.10 -15.66 15.46
N MET A 399 13.68 -16.76 15.00
CA MET A 399 12.93 -17.89 14.48
C MET A 399 12.43 -18.72 15.67
N MET A 400 11.12 -18.98 15.70
CA MET A 400 10.52 -19.79 16.76
C MET A 400 11.02 -21.24 16.71
N SER A 401 10.95 -21.92 17.85
CA SER A 401 11.45 -23.28 18.07
C SER A 401 12.95 -23.48 17.83
N LYS A 402 13.75 -22.43 18.06
CA LYS A 402 15.22 -22.44 17.94
C LYS A 402 15.91 -22.07 19.25
N SER A 403 17.21 -22.35 19.32
CA SER A 403 18.07 -21.93 20.43
C SER A 403 19.13 -20.91 20.00
N TYR A 404 19.41 -19.98 20.92
CA TYR A 404 20.22 -18.79 20.70
C TYR A 404 21.08 -18.51 21.93
N THR A 405 22.29 -18.00 21.74
CA THR A 405 23.08 -17.39 22.83
C THR A 405 23.29 -15.90 22.63
N LEU A 406 23.37 -15.19 23.75
CA LEU A 406 23.40 -13.74 23.84
C LEU A 406 24.69 -13.32 24.54
N HIS A 407 25.49 -12.48 23.87
CA HIS A 407 26.83 -12.10 24.29
C HIS A 407 26.97 -10.58 24.30
N TRP A 408 27.69 -10.05 25.28
CA TRP A 408 27.86 -8.61 25.50
C TRP A 408 29.28 -8.18 25.13
N ASP A 409 29.42 -7.03 24.47
CA ASP A 409 30.74 -6.41 24.23
C ASP A 409 31.32 -5.68 25.46
N GLY A 410 30.51 -5.53 26.51
CA GLY A 410 30.88 -5.04 27.84
C GLY A 410 30.38 -5.96 28.97
N PRO A 411 30.26 -5.47 30.20
CA PRO A 411 29.68 -6.21 31.32
C PRO A 411 28.22 -6.59 31.07
N ALA A 412 27.84 -7.82 31.45
CA ALA A 412 26.45 -8.27 31.37
C ALA A 412 25.56 -7.43 32.33
N PRO A 413 24.37 -6.97 31.91
CA PRO A 413 23.48 -6.19 32.76
C PRO A 413 23.04 -6.94 34.02
N ARG A 414 22.89 -6.21 35.14
CA ARG A 414 22.41 -6.76 36.42
C ARG A 414 20.93 -7.10 36.38
N GLU A 415 20.16 -6.37 35.57
CA GLU A 415 18.75 -6.63 35.31
C GLU A 415 18.49 -6.69 33.81
N ILE A 416 17.86 -7.77 33.35
CA ILE A 416 17.38 -7.91 31.96
C ILE A 416 15.90 -8.26 32.00
N VAL A 417 15.11 -7.60 31.16
CA VAL A 417 13.70 -7.95 30.90
C VAL A 417 13.57 -8.44 29.46
N LEU A 418 13.22 -9.72 29.32
CA LEU A 418 12.94 -10.40 28.06
C LEU A 418 11.42 -10.40 27.85
N SER A 419 10.92 -9.61 26.89
CA SER A 419 9.48 -9.51 26.62
C SER A 419 9.10 -10.45 25.47
N LEU A 420 8.04 -11.26 25.63
CA LEU A 420 7.58 -12.21 24.62
C LEU A 420 6.60 -11.55 23.65
N ILE A 421 7.08 -10.51 22.96
CA ILE A 421 6.29 -9.72 22.00
C ILE A 421 6.20 -10.50 20.68
N ASN A 422 4.99 -10.58 20.11
CA ASN A 422 4.61 -11.32 18.91
C ASN A 422 4.64 -12.87 19.01
N PHE A 423 4.83 -13.45 20.20
CA PHE A 423 4.73 -14.89 20.41
C PHE A 423 3.27 -15.32 20.52
N ASN A 424 2.84 -16.30 19.71
CA ASN A 424 1.55 -16.95 19.87
C ASN A 424 1.56 -17.94 21.04
N GLN A 425 0.40 -18.37 21.50
CA GLN A 425 0.30 -19.37 22.57
C GLN A 425 1.07 -20.65 22.18
N GLY A 426 2.07 -20.99 22.98
CA GLY A 426 2.93 -22.16 22.74
C GLY A 426 4.16 -21.90 21.87
N ASP A 427 4.31 -20.73 21.26
CA ASP A 427 5.56 -20.31 20.63
C ASP A 427 6.67 -20.20 21.68
N TRP A 428 7.89 -20.55 21.29
CA TRP A 428 9.03 -20.58 22.20
C TRP A 428 10.38 -20.37 21.50
N VAL A 429 11.34 -19.89 22.29
CA VAL A 429 12.78 -19.92 22.00
C VAL A 429 13.55 -20.34 23.25
N LEU A 430 14.70 -20.98 23.06
CA LEU A 430 15.62 -21.34 24.14
C LEU A 430 16.80 -20.37 24.12
N VAL A 431 17.01 -19.59 25.18
CA VAL A 431 18.03 -18.53 25.21
C VAL A 431 19.10 -18.82 26.25
N GLY A 432 20.37 -18.62 25.87
CA GLY A 432 21.55 -18.70 26.73
C GLY A 432 22.18 -17.32 26.93
N LEU A 433 21.99 -16.70 28.09
CA LEU A 433 22.56 -15.37 28.41
C LEU A 433 23.99 -15.51 28.95
N CYS A 434 24.95 -14.79 28.36
CA CYS A 434 26.34 -14.82 28.83
C CYS A 434 26.55 -14.00 30.11
N TYR A 435 27.14 -14.63 31.13
CA TYR A 435 27.42 -14.09 32.45
C TYR A 435 28.71 -14.70 33.06
N PRO A 436 29.39 -14.00 33.99
CA PRO A 436 30.55 -14.54 34.71
C PRO A 436 30.25 -15.84 35.49
N PRO A 437 31.18 -16.83 35.57
CA PRO A 437 30.96 -18.11 36.26
C PRO A 437 30.56 -18.04 37.74
N ASP A 438 30.90 -16.95 38.44
CA ASP A 438 30.55 -16.69 39.84
C ASP A 438 29.11 -16.17 40.03
N THR A 439 28.40 -15.87 38.94
CA THR A 439 27.06 -15.24 39.00
C THR A 439 26.03 -16.15 39.69
N THR A 440 25.16 -15.52 40.47
CA THR A 440 23.91 -16.06 40.99
C THR A 440 22.72 -15.30 40.42
N PHE A 441 21.57 -15.97 40.29
CA PHE A 441 20.42 -15.44 39.58
C PHE A 441 19.13 -15.57 40.39
N GLN A 442 18.29 -14.54 40.31
CA GLN A 442 16.85 -14.65 40.52
C GLN A 442 16.19 -14.46 39.14
N VAL A 443 15.35 -15.41 38.74
CA VAL A 443 14.68 -15.40 37.43
C VAL A 443 13.19 -15.59 37.68
N MET A 444 12.39 -14.66 37.18
CA MET A 444 10.94 -14.61 37.40
C MET A 444 10.21 -14.29 36.10
N ALA A 445 9.02 -14.84 35.90
CA ALA A 445 8.08 -14.37 34.88
C ALA A 445 6.99 -13.51 35.51
N ASP A 446 6.44 -12.61 34.70
CA ASP A 446 5.25 -11.82 35.01
C ASP A 446 4.44 -11.53 33.73
N ILE A 447 3.23 -11.03 33.91
CA ILE A 447 2.39 -10.48 32.87
C ILE A 447 2.21 -8.99 33.15
N SER A 448 2.74 -8.14 32.27
CA SER A 448 2.63 -6.69 32.40
C SER A 448 1.40 -6.17 31.65
N ASP A 449 0.50 -5.51 32.36
CA ASP A 449 -0.47 -4.61 31.76
C ASP A 449 0.16 -3.21 31.63
N ARG A 450 0.20 -2.70 30.40
CA ARG A 450 0.74 -1.38 30.07
C ARG A 450 -0.27 -0.24 30.21
N GLN A 451 -1.57 -0.53 30.23
CA GLN A 451 -2.61 0.50 30.37
C GLN A 451 -2.78 0.90 31.84
N SER A 452 -2.88 -0.07 32.75
CA SER A 452 -2.93 0.18 34.20
C SER A 452 -1.55 0.29 34.88
N ASN A 453 -0.47 -0.08 34.17
CA ASN A 453 0.90 -0.18 34.70
C ASN A 453 1.03 -1.15 35.90
N THR A 454 0.38 -2.31 35.80
CA THR A 454 0.36 -3.38 36.81
C THR A 454 1.08 -4.65 36.33
N PHE A 455 1.38 -5.56 37.27
CA PHE A 455 2.09 -6.82 37.02
C PHE A 455 1.39 -8.00 37.71
N ASP A 456 0.94 -8.96 36.90
CA ASP A 456 0.21 -10.17 37.32
C ASP A 456 1.04 -11.46 37.09
N ASP A 457 0.55 -12.60 37.59
CA ASP A 457 1.14 -13.96 37.44
C ASP A 457 2.65 -14.06 37.79
N ILE A 458 3.10 -13.25 38.76
CA ILE A 458 4.51 -13.23 39.18
C ILE A 458 4.92 -14.61 39.71
N THR A 459 5.87 -15.27 39.03
CA THR A 459 6.31 -16.63 39.35
C THR A 459 7.81 -16.85 39.10
N ASP A 460 8.52 -17.38 40.09
CA ASP A 460 9.95 -17.71 39.99
C ASP A 460 10.23 -18.95 39.12
N TYR A 461 11.44 -18.99 38.56
CA TYR A 461 12.01 -20.15 37.87
C TYR A 461 12.91 -20.94 38.82
N GLY A 462 12.83 -22.28 38.76
CA GLY A 462 13.73 -23.16 39.53
C GLY A 462 15.01 -23.55 38.78
N PRO A 463 16.16 -23.74 39.46
CA PRO A 463 17.38 -24.24 38.84
C PRO A 463 17.28 -25.72 38.46
N LEU A 464 18.10 -26.12 37.48
CA LEU A 464 18.40 -27.49 37.05
C LEU A 464 19.92 -27.66 36.89
N TYR A 465 20.40 -28.91 36.74
CA TYR A 465 21.83 -29.24 36.75
C TYR A 465 22.45 -29.46 35.36
N SER A 466 21.63 -29.58 34.31
CA SER A 466 22.12 -29.66 32.92
C SER A 466 21.12 -29.11 31.90
N LEU A 467 21.62 -28.75 30.71
CA LEU A 467 20.77 -28.35 29.58
C LEU A 467 19.83 -29.50 29.14
N ALA A 468 20.29 -30.75 29.21
CA ALA A 468 19.50 -31.93 28.86
C ALA A 468 18.33 -32.20 29.84
N GLU A 469 18.40 -31.74 31.09
CA GLU A 469 17.25 -31.73 32.01
C GLU A 469 16.27 -30.60 31.66
N LEU A 470 16.78 -29.42 31.28
CA LEU A 470 15.98 -28.27 30.90
C LEU A 470 15.20 -28.54 29.60
N GLU A 471 15.85 -29.11 28.58
CA GLU A 471 15.22 -29.48 27.30
C GLU A 471 14.12 -30.55 27.45
N LYS A 472 14.14 -31.34 28.54
CA LYS A 472 13.05 -32.28 28.89
C LYS A 472 11.88 -31.62 29.63
N LYS A 473 12.01 -30.36 30.06
CA LYS A 473 11.03 -29.63 30.88
C LYS A 473 10.60 -28.28 30.26
N PRO A 474 10.32 -28.18 28.94
CA PRO A 474 10.06 -26.89 28.26
C PRO A 474 8.75 -26.18 28.69
N LEU A 475 7.89 -26.86 29.46
CA LEU A 475 6.65 -26.31 30.02
C LEU A 475 6.81 -25.79 31.46
N GLU A 476 7.88 -26.16 32.17
CA GLU A 476 8.16 -25.70 33.52
C GLU A 476 8.94 -24.38 33.50
N ARG A 477 8.69 -23.49 34.47
CA ARG A 477 9.54 -22.30 34.72
C ARG A 477 10.86 -22.79 35.35
N LYS A 478 11.86 -23.10 34.51
CA LYS A 478 13.17 -23.64 34.92
C LYS A 478 14.33 -22.98 34.16
N TYR A 479 15.51 -22.95 34.77
CA TYR A 479 16.76 -22.49 34.16
C TYR A 479 17.94 -23.41 34.49
N PHE A 480 18.99 -23.38 33.67
CA PHE A 480 20.26 -24.06 33.90
C PHE A 480 21.42 -23.07 33.69
N PHE A 481 22.39 -23.01 34.61
CA PHE A 481 23.58 -22.17 34.44
C PHE A 481 24.83 -23.02 34.22
N ASP A 482 25.36 -22.99 32.99
CA ASP A 482 26.64 -23.61 32.67
C ASP A 482 27.78 -22.73 33.16
N ARG A 483 28.28 -23.00 34.36
CA ARG A 483 29.42 -22.28 34.96
C ARG A 483 30.73 -22.41 34.17
N ILE A 484 30.91 -23.46 33.36
CA ILE A 484 32.17 -23.67 32.61
C ILE A 484 32.22 -22.72 31.41
N VAL A 485 31.09 -22.62 30.68
CA VAL A 485 30.96 -21.76 29.50
C VAL A 485 30.59 -20.32 29.87
N GLY A 486 29.78 -20.13 30.92
CA GLY A 486 29.22 -18.84 31.35
C GLY A 486 27.82 -18.55 30.81
N LEU A 487 26.99 -19.56 30.50
CA LEU A 487 25.67 -19.36 29.87
C LEU A 487 24.51 -19.74 30.80
N LEU A 488 23.58 -18.80 31.02
CA LEU A 488 22.29 -19.02 31.68
C LEU A 488 21.23 -19.38 30.63
N TRP A 489 20.85 -20.65 30.60
CA TRP A 489 19.84 -21.22 29.73
C TRP A 489 18.44 -21.19 30.34
N LEU A 490 17.46 -20.70 29.59
CA LEU A 490 16.04 -20.74 29.94
C LEU A 490 15.14 -20.75 28.69
N TYR A 491 13.93 -21.30 28.82
CA TYR A 491 12.89 -21.17 27.79
C TYR A 491 12.12 -19.85 27.97
N LEU A 492 12.02 -19.08 26.88
CA LEU A 492 10.99 -18.08 26.70
C LEU A 492 9.85 -18.76 25.93
N ARG A 493 8.71 -18.98 26.57
CA ARG A 493 7.54 -19.63 25.96
C ARG A 493 6.27 -18.88 26.35
N ALA A 494 5.50 -18.44 25.37
CA ALA A 494 4.24 -17.76 25.62
C ALA A 494 3.16 -18.78 26.04
N ARG A 495 2.40 -18.43 27.07
CA ARG A 495 1.39 -19.27 27.70
C ARG A 495 -0.03 -18.82 27.38
N GLN A 496 -0.21 -17.58 26.97
CA GLN A 496 -1.50 -16.95 26.74
C GLN A 496 -1.75 -16.66 25.25
N GLY A 497 -3.01 -16.72 24.82
CA GLY A 497 -3.41 -16.41 23.43
C GLY A 497 -3.31 -14.91 23.11
N ARG A 498 -2.92 -14.59 21.88
CA ARG A 498 -3.07 -13.24 21.28
C ARG A 498 -4.39 -13.21 20.52
N ASP A 499 -5.04 -12.04 20.48
CA ASP A 499 -6.17 -11.83 19.56
C ASP A 499 -5.67 -11.19 18.26
N GLY A 500 -6.22 -11.61 17.13
CA GLY A 500 -5.82 -11.20 15.78
C GLY A 500 -4.31 -11.02 15.59
N HIS A 501 -3.90 -9.77 15.35
CA HIS A 501 -2.50 -9.37 15.15
C HIS A 501 -1.89 -8.65 16.37
N SER A 502 -2.52 -8.69 17.55
CA SER A 502 -2.06 -7.98 18.74
C SER A 502 -0.65 -8.41 19.18
N TYR A 503 0.20 -7.46 19.57
CA TYR A 503 1.62 -7.75 19.82
C TYR A 503 1.90 -8.50 21.14
N CYS A 504 0.94 -8.55 22.07
CA CYS A 504 1.03 -9.47 23.23
C CYS A 504 -0.32 -10.11 23.52
N SER A 505 -0.35 -11.07 24.43
CA SER A 505 -1.54 -11.83 24.80
C SER A 505 -2.71 -10.98 25.30
N VAL A 506 -3.93 -11.53 25.25
CA VAL A 506 -5.15 -10.93 25.82
C VAL A 506 -5.08 -10.66 27.33
N LYS A 507 -4.10 -11.25 28.05
CA LYS A 507 -3.88 -11.02 29.49
C LYS A 507 -2.87 -9.93 29.82
N GLY A 508 -2.08 -9.49 28.84
CA GLY A 508 -0.94 -8.59 29.06
C GLY A 508 0.27 -9.00 28.23
N CYS A 509 1.40 -8.35 28.46
CA CYS A 509 2.67 -8.73 27.83
C CYS A 509 3.43 -9.66 28.76
N GLU A 510 3.59 -10.93 28.36
CA GLU A 510 4.39 -11.91 29.10
C GLU A 510 5.87 -11.49 29.06
N ARG A 511 6.52 -11.50 30.23
CA ARG A 511 7.93 -11.13 30.39
C ARG A 511 8.67 -12.16 31.24
N VAL A 512 9.98 -12.23 31.06
CA VAL A 512 10.91 -12.90 31.97
C VAL A 512 11.96 -11.88 32.42
N LYS A 513 12.01 -11.62 33.71
CA LYS A 513 13.01 -10.76 34.35
C LYS A 513 14.12 -11.63 34.94
N VAL A 514 15.35 -11.31 34.59
CA VAL A 514 16.58 -11.93 35.09
C VAL A 514 17.33 -10.88 35.92
N MET A 515 17.53 -11.18 37.20
CA MET A 515 18.35 -10.39 38.11
C MET A 515 19.62 -11.17 38.44
N ALA A 516 20.78 -10.58 38.18
CA ALA A 516 22.09 -11.22 38.25
C ALA A 516 22.99 -10.54 39.30
N THR A 517 23.57 -11.33 40.19
CA THR A 517 24.53 -10.88 41.21
C THR A 517 25.88 -11.56 40.98
N THR A 518 26.94 -10.77 40.75
CA THR A 518 28.31 -11.23 40.49
C THR A 518 29.31 -10.27 41.12
N SER A 519 30.46 -10.80 41.55
CA SER A 519 31.60 -9.99 41.99
C SER A 519 32.43 -9.45 40.80
N SER A 520 32.25 -10.03 39.61
CA SER A 520 33.03 -9.79 38.39
C SER A 520 32.43 -8.70 37.48
N SER A 521 31.71 -7.71 38.01
CA SER A 521 30.84 -6.78 37.25
C SER A 521 31.56 -5.74 36.36
N LYS A 522 32.81 -5.98 35.96
CA LYS A 522 33.61 -5.16 35.05
C LYS A 522 34.19 -5.94 33.86
N LEU A 523 34.01 -7.26 33.80
CA LEU A 523 34.53 -8.09 32.71
C LEU A 523 33.61 -8.05 31.48
N ILE A 524 34.20 -8.07 30.29
CA ILE A 524 33.46 -8.26 29.04
C ILE A 524 32.81 -9.65 29.05
N CYS A 525 31.50 -9.69 28.91
CA CYS A 525 30.70 -10.90 29.01
C CYS A 525 30.41 -11.48 27.61
N ASN A 526 31.48 -11.93 26.95
CA ASN A 526 31.44 -12.64 25.67
C ASN A 526 31.83 -14.11 25.85
N CYS A 527 30.88 -15.02 25.62
CA CYS A 527 31.03 -16.45 25.83
C CYS A 527 31.29 -17.24 24.53
N THR A 528 31.27 -16.60 23.35
CA THR A 528 31.26 -17.26 22.02
C THR A 528 32.33 -18.34 21.86
N ALA A 529 33.59 -18.02 22.21
CA ALA A 529 34.72 -18.94 22.07
C ALA A 529 34.63 -20.19 22.98
N LYS A 530 33.89 -20.12 24.09
CA LYS A 530 33.61 -21.28 24.97
C LYS A 530 32.31 -21.98 24.60
N ALA A 531 31.36 -21.27 23.99
CA ALA A 531 30.05 -21.78 23.65
C ALA A 531 30.12 -22.76 22.47
N TYR A 532 30.77 -22.38 21.38
CA TYR A 532 30.65 -23.13 20.11
C TYR A 532 31.51 -24.37 19.90
N PRO A 533 32.48 -24.70 20.77
CA PRO A 533 32.95 -26.07 20.92
C PRO A 533 31.91 -27.03 21.53
N LYS A 534 30.84 -26.53 22.17
CA LYS A 534 29.87 -27.33 22.96
C LYS A 534 28.42 -27.24 22.49
N TYR A 535 27.98 -26.06 22.04
CA TYR A 535 26.57 -25.75 21.77
C TYR A 535 26.23 -25.58 20.28
N THR A 536 27.20 -25.76 19.38
CA THR A 536 26.94 -25.76 17.93
C THR A 536 25.95 -26.87 17.58
N LYS A 537 24.84 -26.49 16.93
CA LYS A 537 23.81 -27.41 16.43
C LYS A 537 23.95 -27.53 14.90
N THR A 538 23.58 -28.69 14.35
CA THR A 538 23.42 -28.82 12.89
C THR A 538 22.20 -28.02 12.45
N PRO A 539 22.28 -27.22 11.36
CA PRO A 539 21.11 -26.56 10.78
C PRO A 539 19.93 -27.50 10.53
N SER A 540 18.88 -27.35 11.34
CA SER A 540 17.59 -27.99 11.10
C SER A 540 16.73 -27.05 10.26
N ALA A 541 16.36 -27.48 9.05
CA ALA A 541 15.49 -26.70 8.20
C ALA A 541 14.09 -26.61 8.83
N VAL A 542 13.67 -25.39 9.19
CA VAL A 542 12.27 -25.09 9.50
C VAL A 542 11.76 -24.28 8.32
N VAL A 543 10.98 -24.95 7.47
CA VAL A 543 10.43 -24.45 6.18
C VAL A 543 11.51 -24.04 5.17
N PRO A 544 11.73 -24.79 4.07
CA PRO A 544 12.52 -24.29 2.95
C PRO A 544 11.94 -22.96 2.44
N MET A 545 12.78 -22.00 2.07
CA MET A 545 12.31 -20.79 1.37
C MET A 545 11.37 -21.20 0.22
N PRO A 546 10.16 -20.61 0.13
CA PRO A 546 9.22 -20.95 -0.93
C PRO A 546 9.91 -20.85 -2.30
N THR A 547 9.72 -21.87 -3.14
CA THR A 547 10.27 -21.84 -4.49
C THR A 547 9.70 -20.64 -5.25
N LEU A 548 10.59 -19.83 -5.82
CA LEU A 548 10.24 -18.66 -6.63
C LEU A 548 9.16 -19.04 -7.65
N SER A 549 8.06 -18.29 -7.69
CA SER A 549 6.91 -18.63 -8.54
C SER A 549 7.22 -18.39 -10.02
N THR A 550 7.71 -19.42 -10.70
CA THR A 550 8.03 -19.41 -12.14
C THR A 550 6.89 -19.89 -13.05
N GLN A 551 5.73 -20.25 -12.49
CA GLN A 551 4.63 -20.79 -13.31
C GLN A 551 3.76 -19.69 -13.96
N PRO A 552 3.42 -19.83 -15.26
CA PRO A 552 2.43 -18.99 -15.93
C PRO A 552 1.06 -18.98 -15.25
N CYS A 553 0.31 -17.90 -15.44
CA CYS A 553 -1.06 -17.74 -14.94
C CYS A 553 -2.01 -18.69 -15.67
N ARG A 554 -2.35 -19.84 -15.06
CA ARG A 554 -3.18 -20.87 -15.72
C ARG A 554 -4.61 -20.42 -16.01
N ASP A 555 -5.21 -19.61 -15.13
CA ASP A 555 -6.59 -19.14 -15.28
C ASP A 555 -6.74 -17.97 -16.25
N CYS A 556 -5.63 -17.27 -16.56
CA CYS A 556 -5.62 -16.11 -17.46
C CYS A 556 -4.73 -16.29 -18.71
N GLY A 557 -4.16 -17.48 -18.93
CA GLY A 557 -3.37 -17.84 -20.12
C GLY A 557 -2.01 -17.14 -20.28
N ALA A 558 -1.69 -16.16 -19.43
CA ALA A 558 -0.55 -15.28 -19.63
C ALA A 558 0.80 -15.94 -19.23
N SER A 559 1.77 -15.89 -20.14
CA SER A 559 3.14 -16.38 -19.96
C SER A 559 3.99 -15.53 -19.02
N GLN A 560 3.55 -14.32 -18.71
CA GLN A 560 4.06 -13.43 -17.65
C GLN A 560 2.86 -12.74 -16.95
N LEU A 561 3.03 -12.26 -15.72
CA LEU A 561 2.00 -11.49 -15.02
C LEU A 561 1.71 -10.18 -15.75
N VAL A 562 0.53 -10.06 -16.38
CA VAL A 562 0.04 -8.83 -17.01
C VAL A 562 -1.35 -8.49 -16.48
N PHE A 563 -1.45 -7.36 -15.78
CA PHE A 563 -2.73 -6.80 -15.34
C PHE A 563 -3.38 -6.00 -16.49
N SER A 564 -4.52 -6.44 -17.04
CA SER A 564 -5.28 -5.65 -18.04
C SER A 564 -5.91 -4.40 -17.41
N SER A 565 -5.85 -3.23 -18.08
CA SER A 565 -6.18 -1.91 -17.52
C SER A 565 -7.60 -1.76 -16.97
N ASP A 566 -8.56 -2.50 -17.53
CA ASP A 566 -9.99 -2.33 -17.29
C ASP A 566 -10.61 -3.71 -16.97
N PRO A 567 -10.40 -4.28 -15.77
CA PRO A 567 -10.78 -5.67 -15.44
C PRO A 567 -12.29 -5.97 -15.50
N TRP A 568 -13.14 -4.94 -15.66
CA TRP A 568 -14.58 -5.05 -15.90
C TRP A 568 -14.94 -5.28 -17.38
N ASN A 569 -14.02 -5.05 -18.32
CA ASN A 569 -14.24 -5.30 -19.75
C ASN A 569 -13.97 -6.78 -20.08
N ALA A 570 -14.80 -7.37 -20.95
CA ALA A 570 -14.47 -8.66 -21.56
C ALA A 570 -13.36 -8.46 -22.61
N TYR A 571 -12.39 -9.37 -22.68
CA TYR A 571 -11.31 -9.33 -23.67
C TYR A 571 -11.30 -10.61 -24.51
N LEU A 572 -10.96 -10.45 -25.78
CA LEU A 572 -10.69 -11.51 -26.75
C LEU A 572 -9.17 -11.76 -26.79
N GLN A 573 -8.72 -12.94 -26.40
CA GLN A 573 -7.33 -13.34 -26.65
C GLN A 573 -7.18 -13.62 -28.14
N THR A 574 -6.13 -13.07 -28.75
CA THR A 574 -5.82 -13.26 -30.16
C THR A 574 -4.33 -13.50 -30.32
N GLN A 575 -3.96 -14.48 -31.13
CA GLN A 575 -2.57 -14.73 -31.49
C GLN A 575 -2.46 -14.79 -33.02
N ILE A 576 -1.39 -14.26 -33.58
CA ILE A 576 -1.11 -14.36 -35.01
C ILE A 576 0.36 -14.74 -35.16
N LYS A 577 0.61 -15.85 -35.87
CA LYS A 577 1.94 -16.24 -36.33
C LYS A 577 1.94 -16.25 -37.85
N SER A 578 2.55 -15.23 -38.43
CA SER A 578 2.86 -15.16 -39.85
C SER A 578 4.26 -15.72 -40.11
N LEU A 579 4.47 -16.30 -41.29
CA LEU A 579 5.78 -16.84 -41.70
C LEU A 579 6.21 -16.22 -43.03
N SER A 580 7.42 -15.67 -43.08
CA SER A 580 8.09 -15.29 -44.32
C SER A 580 8.47 -16.53 -45.16
N SER A 581 8.94 -16.30 -46.39
CA SER A 581 9.56 -17.36 -47.18
C SER A 581 10.85 -17.90 -46.54
N LYS A 582 11.63 -17.08 -45.83
CA LYS A 582 12.91 -17.49 -45.23
C LYS A 582 12.71 -18.40 -44.01
N GLU A 583 11.77 -18.06 -43.13
CA GLU A 583 11.43 -18.90 -41.96
C GLU A 583 11.01 -20.32 -42.35
N GLN A 584 10.39 -20.48 -43.54
CA GLN A 584 10.06 -21.79 -44.11
C GLN A 584 11.28 -22.56 -44.61
N HIS A 585 12.29 -21.89 -45.18
CA HIS A 585 13.55 -22.53 -45.57
C HIS A 585 14.42 -22.93 -44.34
N SER A 586 14.30 -22.22 -43.22
CA SER A 586 14.92 -22.59 -41.94
C SER A 586 14.12 -23.63 -41.13
N GLY A 587 13.03 -24.18 -41.69
CA GLY A 587 12.30 -25.31 -41.12
C GLY A 587 11.05 -25.00 -40.29
N ASP A 588 10.65 -23.74 -40.15
CA ASP A 588 9.38 -23.41 -39.48
C ASP A 588 8.20 -23.64 -40.45
N THR A 589 7.28 -24.51 -40.05
CA THR A 589 6.13 -24.91 -40.85
C THR A 589 4.80 -24.36 -40.32
N GLN A 590 4.80 -23.68 -39.16
CA GLN A 590 3.57 -23.28 -38.46
C GLN A 590 3.24 -21.80 -38.64
N SER A 591 2.14 -21.52 -39.34
CA SER A 591 1.50 -20.20 -39.38
C SER A 591 0.00 -20.33 -39.09
N PHE A 592 -0.52 -19.48 -38.21
CA PHE A 592 -1.88 -19.58 -37.68
C PHE A 592 -2.41 -18.25 -37.16
N ILE A 593 -3.74 -18.16 -37.03
CA ILE A 593 -4.44 -17.15 -36.22
C ILE A 593 -5.24 -17.88 -35.14
N THR A 594 -5.03 -17.58 -33.87
CA THR A 594 -5.83 -18.10 -32.75
C THR A 594 -6.80 -17.02 -32.27
N VAL A 595 -8.04 -17.41 -31.96
CA VAL A 595 -9.05 -16.57 -31.31
C VAL A 595 -9.58 -17.32 -30.09
N ASN A 596 -9.28 -16.81 -28.89
CA ASN A 596 -9.40 -17.53 -27.63
C ASN A 596 -8.74 -18.92 -27.71
N SER A 597 -9.53 -20.00 -27.72
CA SER A 597 -9.04 -21.38 -27.84
C SER A 597 -9.21 -22.00 -29.24
N GLU A 598 -9.76 -21.27 -30.22
CA GLU A 598 -9.96 -21.77 -31.58
C GLU A 598 -8.80 -21.32 -32.49
N THR A 599 -7.98 -22.27 -32.95
CA THR A 599 -6.79 -22.00 -33.79
C THR A 599 -7.05 -22.27 -35.27
N PHE A 600 -6.67 -21.32 -36.13
CA PHE A 600 -6.80 -21.37 -37.58
C PHE A 600 -5.42 -21.44 -38.24
N SER A 601 -4.90 -22.66 -38.34
CA SER A 601 -3.67 -22.94 -39.08
C SER A 601 -3.87 -22.78 -40.59
N PHE A 602 -2.86 -22.24 -41.27
CA PHE A 602 -2.84 -22.11 -42.72
C PHE A 602 -1.48 -22.49 -43.30
N THR A 603 -1.49 -23.28 -44.37
CA THR A 603 -0.29 -23.87 -45.00
C THR A 603 -0.02 -23.37 -46.42
N GLN A 604 -1.01 -22.76 -47.06
CA GLN A 604 -0.88 -22.18 -48.41
C GLN A 604 -0.19 -20.81 -48.34
N GLN A 605 0.53 -20.43 -49.39
CA GLN A 605 1.11 -19.08 -49.53
C GLN A 605 0.01 -18.05 -49.77
N GLY A 606 0.12 -16.88 -49.14
CA GLY A 606 -0.84 -15.78 -49.30
C GLY A 606 -1.26 -15.11 -47.98
N PHE A 607 -2.46 -14.55 -47.99
CA PHE A 607 -3.10 -13.79 -46.91
C PHE A 607 -4.24 -14.57 -46.28
N PHE A 608 -4.36 -14.50 -44.96
CA PHE A 608 -5.37 -15.22 -44.18
C PHE A 608 -6.05 -14.26 -43.21
N LEU A 609 -7.37 -14.12 -43.35
CA LEU A 609 -8.19 -13.20 -42.58
C LEU A 609 -9.21 -13.94 -41.73
N VAL A 610 -9.34 -13.51 -40.48
CA VAL A 610 -10.37 -13.96 -39.54
C VAL A 610 -11.13 -12.74 -39.06
N SER A 611 -12.45 -12.74 -39.24
CA SER A 611 -13.35 -11.70 -38.75
C SER A 611 -14.10 -12.21 -37.52
N VAL A 612 -14.22 -11.36 -36.50
CA VAL A 612 -14.83 -11.68 -35.20
C VAL A 612 -15.81 -10.57 -34.84
N ASP A 613 -17.06 -10.90 -34.47
CA ASP A 613 -18.03 -9.88 -34.03
C ASP A 613 -17.56 -9.24 -32.70
N ALA A 614 -17.44 -7.92 -32.69
CA ALA A 614 -16.80 -7.19 -31.60
C ALA A 614 -17.65 -7.09 -30.32
N CYS A 615 -18.91 -7.51 -30.32
CA CYS A 615 -19.74 -7.57 -29.11
C CYS A 615 -19.70 -8.94 -28.45
N SER A 616 -19.77 -10.01 -29.25
CA SER A 616 -19.88 -11.39 -28.78
C SER A 616 -18.55 -12.14 -28.72
N GLY A 617 -17.50 -11.66 -29.40
CA GLY A 617 -16.23 -12.38 -29.55
C GLY A 617 -16.32 -13.62 -30.45
N LYS A 618 -17.47 -13.86 -31.12
CA LYS A 618 -17.65 -15.02 -32.00
C LYS A 618 -17.00 -14.79 -33.35
N VAL A 619 -16.21 -15.77 -33.81
CA VAL A 619 -15.67 -15.80 -35.18
C VAL A 619 -16.82 -15.84 -36.19
N THR A 620 -16.91 -14.83 -37.06
CA THR A 620 -17.99 -14.68 -38.05
C THR A 620 -17.57 -15.13 -39.45
N LYS A 621 -16.28 -14.99 -39.80
CA LYS A 621 -15.79 -15.33 -41.14
C LYS A 621 -14.31 -15.69 -41.13
N LYS A 622 -13.93 -16.61 -42.02
CA LYS A 622 -12.56 -17.05 -42.29
C LYS A 622 -12.36 -16.93 -43.80
N SER A 623 -11.25 -16.35 -44.28
CA SER A 623 -11.02 -16.12 -45.71
C SER A 623 -9.53 -16.15 -46.05
N SER A 624 -9.20 -16.70 -47.22
CA SER A 624 -7.81 -16.89 -47.67
C SER A 624 -7.66 -16.45 -49.13
N PHE A 625 -6.56 -15.74 -49.43
CA PHE A 625 -6.27 -15.22 -50.76
C PHE A 625 -4.79 -15.47 -51.09
N SER A 626 -4.48 -16.10 -52.23
CA SER A 626 -3.09 -16.38 -52.62
C SER A 626 -2.30 -15.12 -53.02
N LYS A 627 -3.02 -14.06 -53.43
CA LYS A 627 -2.47 -12.78 -53.88
C LYS A 627 -3.47 -11.65 -53.69
N MET A 628 -2.98 -10.41 -53.75
CA MET A 628 -3.82 -9.21 -53.72
C MET A 628 -4.42 -8.95 -55.11
N ASP A 629 -5.49 -9.65 -55.44
CA ASP A 629 -6.26 -9.48 -56.69
C ASP A 629 -7.62 -8.79 -56.46
N SER A 630 -8.40 -8.64 -57.54
CA SER A 630 -9.71 -7.99 -57.50
C SER A 630 -10.73 -8.66 -56.56
N LYS A 631 -10.58 -9.97 -56.26
CA LYS A 631 -11.44 -10.66 -55.30
C LYS A 631 -11.05 -10.29 -53.87
N MET A 632 -9.75 -10.22 -53.57
CA MET A 632 -9.27 -9.75 -52.27
C MET A 632 -9.60 -8.27 -52.05
N GLU A 633 -9.44 -7.43 -53.08
CA GLU A 633 -9.86 -6.02 -53.05
C GLU A 633 -11.35 -5.87 -52.72
N GLN A 634 -12.23 -6.57 -53.44
CA GLN A 634 -13.67 -6.52 -53.20
C GLN A 634 -14.01 -7.01 -51.78
N TYR A 635 -13.30 -8.05 -51.29
CA TYR A 635 -13.45 -8.54 -49.93
C TYR A 635 -13.08 -7.50 -48.87
N LEU A 636 -11.93 -6.83 -48.99
CA LEU A 636 -11.52 -5.80 -48.03
C LEU A 636 -12.46 -4.57 -48.07
N LYS A 637 -12.98 -4.20 -49.24
CA LYS A 637 -13.93 -3.10 -49.40
C LYS A 637 -15.32 -3.40 -48.83
N THR A 638 -15.84 -4.61 -49.03
CA THR A 638 -17.28 -4.92 -48.81
C THR A 638 -17.58 -6.29 -48.18
N GLY A 639 -16.62 -7.21 -48.15
CA GLY A 639 -16.80 -8.59 -47.70
C GLY A 639 -16.64 -8.83 -46.20
N ILE A 640 -16.14 -7.84 -45.45
CA ILE A 640 -15.99 -7.85 -43.98
C ILE A 640 -17.28 -7.28 -43.34
N PRO A 641 -17.96 -8.02 -42.44
CA PRO A 641 -19.15 -7.51 -41.76
C PRO A 641 -18.86 -6.25 -40.94
N LYS A 642 -19.82 -5.32 -40.85
CA LYS A 642 -19.74 -4.20 -39.89
C LYS A 642 -19.65 -4.75 -38.46
N ARG A 643 -18.98 -3.99 -37.58
CA ARG A 643 -18.71 -4.34 -36.17
C ARG A 643 -17.82 -5.58 -36.02
N SER A 644 -16.84 -5.73 -36.91
CA SER A 644 -15.88 -6.84 -36.85
C SER A 644 -14.51 -6.38 -36.39
N ILE A 645 -13.93 -7.09 -35.42
CA ILE A 645 -12.47 -7.19 -35.26
C ILE A 645 -11.95 -8.00 -36.46
N VAL A 646 -10.85 -7.55 -37.06
CA VAL A 646 -10.23 -8.17 -38.23
C VAL A 646 -8.80 -8.55 -37.90
N LEU A 647 -8.50 -9.84 -37.98
CA LEU A 647 -7.17 -10.41 -37.82
C LEU A 647 -6.65 -10.80 -39.19
N LEU A 648 -5.44 -10.40 -39.56
CA LEU A 648 -4.79 -10.76 -40.82
C LEU A 648 -3.37 -11.24 -40.56
N GLY A 649 -3.04 -12.41 -41.09
CA GLY A 649 -1.69 -12.97 -41.14
C GLY A 649 -1.31 -13.38 -42.58
N THR A 650 -0.04 -13.69 -42.79
CA THR A 650 0.51 -14.08 -44.11
C THR A 650 1.44 -15.28 -44.01
N ARG A 651 1.54 -16.03 -45.11
CA ARG A 651 2.53 -17.10 -45.26
C ARG A 651 3.29 -16.97 -46.59
N GLY A 652 4.60 -17.17 -46.55
CA GLY A 652 5.50 -17.05 -47.70
C GLY A 652 5.71 -15.58 -48.05
N GLN A 653 5.82 -15.30 -49.35
CA GLN A 653 5.87 -13.94 -49.90
C GLN A 653 4.59 -13.71 -50.71
N PRO A 654 3.54 -13.10 -50.15
CA PRO A 654 2.28 -12.91 -50.86
C PRO A 654 2.44 -11.94 -52.05
N ASP A 655 1.97 -12.36 -53.23
CA ASP A 655 1.96 -11.49 -54.40
C ASP A 655 1.05 -10.27 -54.15
N GLY A 656 1.60 -9.07 -54.39
CA GLY A 656 0.94 -7.81 -54.11
C GLY A 656 0.86 -7.38 -52.64
N LEU A 657 1.76 -7.84 -51.74
CA LEU A 657 1.78 -7.43 -50.30
C LEU A 657 1.63 -5.90 -50.11
N ALA A 658 2.36 -5.10 -50.88
CA ALA A 658 2.28 -3.64 -50.80
C ALA A 658 0.91 -3.07 -51.22
N GLY A 659 0.19 -3.76 -52.10
CA GLY A 659 -1.15 -3.37 -52.56
C GLY A 659 -2.25 -3.50 -51.50
N VAL A 660 -1.98 -4.17 -50.37
CA VAL A 660 -2.95 -4.28 -49.26
C VAL A 660 -3.00 -2.99 -48.42
N ALA A 661 -1.91 -2.23 -48.35
CA ALA A 661 -1.78 -1.09 -47.41
C ALA A 661 -2.90 -0.03 -47.48
N PRO A 662 -3.41 0.39 -48.65
CA PRO A 662 -4.52 1.36 -48.73
C PRO A 662 -5.82 0.83 -48.10
N TYR A 663 -6.03 -0.49 -48.15
CA TYR A 663 -7.26 -1.15 -47.70
C TYR A 663 -7.29 -1.44 -46.20
N LEU A 664 -6.17 -1.24 -45.50
CA LEU A 664 -6.10 -1.32 -44.03
C LEU A 664 -6.44 0.02 -43.35
N VAL A 665 -6.48 1.13 -44.10
CA VAL A 665 -6.85 2.46 -43.59
C VAL A 665 -8.31 2.49 -43.11
N PRO A 666 -9.32 2.04 -43.88
CA PRO A 666 -10.70 1.93 -43.38
C PRO A 666 -10.86 0.97 -42.20
N LEU A 667 -9.93 0.02 -42.05
CA LEU A 667 -9.89 -0.96 -40.94
C LEU A 667 -9.12 -0.45 -39.72
N GLY A 668 -8.80 0.86 -39.67
CA GLY A 668 -8.28 1.53 -38.48
C GLY A 668 -6.83 2.00 -38.56
N MET A 669 -6.14 1.87 -39.70
CA MET A 669 -4.80 2.47 -39.84
C MET A 669 -4.89 3.97 -40.11
N ALA A 670 -4.09 4.77 -39.41
CA ALA A 670 -4.09 6.23 -39.58
C ALA A 670 -3.65 6.70 -40.99
N LYS A 671 -2.87 5.89 -41.70
CA LYS A 671 -2.46 6.07 -43.11
C LYS A 671 -2.03 4.72 -43.70
N ALA A 672 -1.89 4.64 -45.02
CA ALA A 672 -1.33 3.46 -45.67
C ALA A 672 0.10 3.22 -45.17
N ALA A 673 0.40 1.98 -44.77
CA ALA A 673 1.72 1.57 -44.33
C ALA A 673 2.67 1.39 -45.53
N ASP A 674 3.96 1.69 -45.35
CA ASP A 674 4.96 1.31 -46.35
C ASP A 674 5.30 -0.18 -46.19
N LEU A 675 4.99 -0.94 -47.23
CA LEU A 675 5.13 -2.39 -47.30
C LEU A 675 5.96 -2.85 -48.52
N GLN A 676 6.62 -1.93 -49.24
CA GLN A 676 7.31 -2.23 -50.52
C GLN A 676 8.47 -3.24 -50.38
N SER A 677 9.07 -3.32 -49.20
CA SER A 677 10.25 -4.15 -48.88
C SER A 677 9.96 -5.23 -47.82
N LYS A 678 8.68 -5.49 -47.53
CA LYS A 678 8.27 -6.39 -46.44
C LYS A 678 7.97 -7.80 -46.98
N GLU A 679 8.29 -8.81 -46.18
CA GLU A 679 8.15 -10.22 -46.54
C GLU A 679 6.99 -10.91 -45.81
N SER A 680 6.62 -10.42 -44.62
CA SER A 680 5.52 -10.96 -43.81
C SER A 680 4.73 -9.85 -43.14
N LEU A 681 3.47 -10.12 -42.79
CA LEU A 681 2.53 -9.15 -42.23
C LEU A 681 1.69 -9.77 -41.11
N VAL A 682 1.49 -9.01 -40.04
CA VAL A 682 0.51 -9.27 -38.98
C VAL A 682 -0.31 -8.00 -38.78
N PHE A 683 -1.63 -8.10 -38.76
CA PHE A 683 -2.53 -6.96 -38.65
C PHE A 683 -3.73 -7.22 -37.74
N TRP A 684 -4.01 -6.24 -36.90
CA TRP A 684 -5.22 -6.10 -36.10
C TRP A 684 -5.96 -4.85 -36.53
N GLY A 685 -7.19 -4.99 -37.02
CA GLY A 685 -8.05 -3.90 -37.42
C GLY A 685 -9.47 -4.02 -36.88
N PHE A 686 -10.26 -3.00 -37.15
CA PHE A 686 -11.68 -2.93 -36.81
C PHE A 686 -12.49 -2.33 -37.96
N GLN A 687 -13.54 -3.03 -38.37
CA GLN A 687 -14.51 -2.56 -39.36
C GLN A 687 -15.76 -2.05 -38.65
N GLY A 688 -15.93 -0.72 -38.55
CA GLY A 688 -17.07 -0.10 -37.86
C GLY A 688 -17.34 1.34 -38.29
N GLY A 689 -18.39 1.94 -37.73
CA GLY A 689 -18.79 3.33 -38.03
C GLY A 689 -18.21 4.39 -37.08
N SER A 690 -17.35 3.97 -36.14
CA SER A 690 -16.72 4.80 -35.12
C SER A 690 -15.30 5.24 -35.53
N ALA A 691 -14.67 6.08 -34.71
CA ALA A 691 -13.23 6.29 -34.82
C ALA A 691 -12.44 4.96 -34.65
N PRO A 692 -11.25 4.82 -35.29
CA PRO A 692 -10.39 3.65 -35.12
C PRO A 692 -10.06 3.34 -33.65
N PRO A 693 -10.21 2.09 -33.19
CA PRO A 693 -9.78 1.70 -31.85
C PRO A 693 -8.26 1.84 -31.69
N PRO A 694 -7.75 2.32 -30.53
CA PRO A 694 -6.33 2.59 -30.34
C PRO A 694 -5.44 1.33 -30.32
N TRP A 695 -6.04 0.13 -30.25
CA TRP A 695 -5.33 -1.15 -30.37
C TRP A 695 -5.11 -1.61 -31.82
N ALA A 696 -5.77 -0.98 -32.80
CA ALA A 696 -5.60 -1.32 -34.21
C ALA A 696 -4.16 -1.00 -34.65
N SER A 697 -3.46 -1.97 -35.23
CA SER A 697 -2.08 -1.77 -35.69
C SER A 697 -1.64 -2.82 -36.71
N ILE A 698 -0.51 -2.53 -37.34
CA ILE A 698 0.16 -3.39 -38.32
C ILE A 698 1.61 -3.65 -37.87
N LEU A 699 2.11 -4.86 -38.11
CA LEU A 699 3.50 -5.26 -37.95
C LEU A 699 3.95 -5.94 -39.24
N ALA A 700 5.14 -5.61 -39.76
CA ALA A 700 5.62 -6.13 -41.05
C ALA A 700 7.12 -6.46 -41.01
N GLY A 701 7.45 -7.72 -41.31
CA GLY A 701 8.81 -8.25 -41.23
C GLY A 701 9.67 -7.94 -42.47
N GLN A 702 10.97 -7.78 -42.27
CA GLN A 702 11.97 -7.55 -43.33
C GLN A 702 13.34 -7.99 -42.85
N GLY A 703 14.12 -8.66 -43.71
CA GLY A 703 15.49 -9.06 -43.39
C GLY A 703 15.60 -10.49 -42.86
N GLU A 704 16.35 -10.67 -41.77
CA GLU A 704 16.61 -11.97 -41.14
C GLU A 704 15.72 -12.22 -39.89
N GLU A 705 15.14 -11.17 -39.29
CA GLU A 705 14.23 -11.30 -38.16
C GLU A 705 12.79 -11.55 -38.62
N GLY A 706 12.28 -12.73 -38.28
CA GLY A 706 10.87 -13.08 -38.43
C GLY A 706 9.95 -12.30 -37.49
N LEU A 707 8.65 -12.24 -37.81
CA LEU A 707 7.67 -11.57 -36.92
C LEU A 707 7.38 -12.36 -35.65
N GLY A 708 7.70 -13.66 -35.61
CA GLY A 708 7.44 -14.53 -34.47
C GLY A 708 5.95 -14.70 -34.15
N LEU A 709 5.65 -15.20 -32.95
CA LEU A 709 4.29 -15.26 -32.43
C LEU A 709 3.92 -13.91 -31.80
N GLN A 710 2.85 -13.29 -32.29
CA GLN A 710 2.36 -12.02 -31.77
C GLN A 710 1.00 -12.23 -31.07
N GLU A 711 0.91 -11.91 -29.77
CA GLU A 711 -0.30 -12.06 -28.95
C GLU A 711 -0.89 -10.71 -28.54
N ARG A 712 -2.23 -10.60 -28.51
CA ARG A 712 -2.98 -9.45 -27.99
C ARG A 712 -4.31 -9.83 -27.35
N TYR A 713 -4.68 -9.07 -26.32
CA TYR A 713 -6.00 -9.09 -25.71
C TYR A 713 -6.78 -7.85 -26.17
N LEU A 714 -7.88 -8.04 -26.90
CA LEU A 714 -8.67 -6.96 -27.48
C LEU A 714 -9.98 -6.80 -26.72
N PRO A 715 -10.36 -5.61 -26.24
CA PRO A 715 -11.62 -5.44 -25.53
C PRO A 715 -12.81 -5.72 -26.45
N LEU A 716 -13.85 -6.33 -25.89
CA LEU A 716 -15.13 -6.69 -26.50
C LEU A 716 -16.27 -5.89 -25.87
N GLY A 717 -17.42 -5.83 -26.56
CA GLY A 717 -18.67 -5.32 -25.98
C GLY A 717 -18.71 -3.81 -25.73
N LEU A 718 -17.70 -3.06 -26.19
CA LEU A 718 -17.64 -1.61 -25.98
C LEU A 718 -18.77 -0.90 -26.73
N GLU A 719 -19.37 0.11 -26.10
CA GLU A 719 -20.35 1.00 -26.73
C GLU A 719 -19.75 1.68 -27.99
N ALA A 720 -18.45 1.99 -27.96
CA ALA A 720 -17.69 2.50 -29.11
C ALA A 720 -17.74 1.61 -30.35
N TYR A 721 -18.04 0.31 -30.23
CA TYR A 721 -18.23 -0.60 -31.36
C TYR A 721 -19.69 -0.63 -31.89
N GLY A 722 -20.62 0.07 -31.25
CA GLY A 722 -22.06 -0.08 -31.50
C GLY A 722 -22.64 -1.33 -30.83
N CYS A 723 -22.14 -1.68 -29.64
CA CYS A 723 -22.74 -2.68 -28.76
C CYS A 723 -23.73 -2.02 -27.81
N THR A 724 -24.98 -2.48 -27.78
CA THR A 724 -25.99 -2.04 -26.82
C THR A 724 -25.72 -2.68 -25.46
N GLN A 725 -25.34 -1.89 -24.44
CA GLN A 725 -25.16 -2.43 -23.09
C GLN A 725 -26.51 -2.77 -22.45
N THR A 726 -26.76 -4.07 -22.22
CA THR A 726 -27.69 -4.50 -21.17
C THR A 726 -26.97 -4.39 -19.83
N SER A 727 -27.35 -3.44 -18.99
CA SER A 727 -26.73 -3.20 -17.69
C SER A 727 -27.09 -4.28 -16.67
N THR A 728 -26.29 -5.34 -16.62
CA THR A 728 -26.33 -6.35 -15.56
C THR A 728 -24.98 -6.40 -14.84
N ARG A 729 -25.00 -6.05 -13.54
CA ARG A 729 -23.86 -6.06 -12.62
C ARG A 729 -23.33 -7.48 -12.43
N ARG A 730 -22.41 -7.88 -13.31
CA ARG A 730 -21.90 -9.26 -13.43
C ARG A 730 -21.01 -9.70 -12.27
N ASP A 731 -20.55 -8.74 -11.46
CA ASP A 731 -19.91 -8.95 -10.16
C ASP A 731 -20.84 -9.70 -9.18
N MET A 732 -22.12 -9.33 -9.09
CA MET A 732 -23.10 -10.04 -8.25
C MET A 732 -23.47 -11.44 -8.78
N GLU A 733 -23.30 -11.67 -10.08
CA GLU A 733 -23.61 -12.95 -10.73
C GLU A 733 -22.44 -13.94 -10.64
N LEU A 734 -21.20 -13.44 -10.74
CA LEU A 734 -19.98 -14.19 -10.42
C LEU A 734 -19.91 -14.52 -8.93
N LEU A 735 -20.33 -13.62 -8.04
CA LEU A 735 -20.46 -13.91 -6.61
C LEU A 735 -21.41 -15.10 -6.36
N ARG A 736 -22.60 -15.09 -6.98
CA ARG A 736 -23.55 -16.22 -6.91
C ARG A 736 -23.03 -17.51 -7.53
N THR A 737 -22.21 -17.41 -8.58
CA THR A 737 -21.63 -18.60 -9.25
C THR A 737 -20.46 -19.18 -8.45
N ALA A 738 -19.68 -18.35 -7.76
CA ALA A 738 -18.55 -18.76 -6.92
C ALA A 738 -18.97 -19.30 -5.54
N THR A 739 -20.16 -18.94 -5.03
CA THR A 739 -20.71 -19.50 -3.78
C THR A 739 -21.66 -20.68 -4.00
N GLY A 740 -22.18 -20.86 -5.22
CA GLY A 740 -23.21 -21.85 -5.55
C GLY A 740 -24.59 -21.56 -4.92
N PRO A 741 -25.63 -22.30 -5.31
CA PRO A 741 -26.72 -22.62 -4.38
C PRO A 741 -26.20 -23.60 -3.31
N GLN A 742 -26.81 -23.59 -2.12
CA GLN A 742 -26.54 -24.59 -1.07
C GLN A 742 -26.88 -26.02 -1.52
#